data_AF-Q2W3P7-F1
#
_entry.id   AF-Q2W3P7-F1
#
_cell.length_a   1.000
_cell.length_b   1.000
_cell.length_c   1.000
_cell.angle_alpha   90.00
_cell.angle_beta   90.00
_cell.angle_gamma   90.00
#
_symmetry.space_group_name_H-M   'P 1'
#
loop_
_entity.id
_entity.type
_entity.pdbx_description
1 polymer ?
#
loop_
_entity_poly.entity_id
_entity_poly.type
_entity_poly.pdbx_seq_one_letter_code
_entity_poly.pdbx_strand_id
1 'polypeptide(L)'
;MPSFEASFRNLYLNQRVDSQSPLIARSEWMACMSQDTIADGEAIYLALDLSSTTDLTALVAVSAEPTADRALAWFWKPGDLLDDHETRDRAPYRRWAAEGHLEAPPGRAVDYGFVAQHKRSKLGATSPIFDNKVYFTSGDALYAFGLTSTALYRDPSAWYHIFWNGTGVYVNGTLVTGTGTYTAASVTNPRLGFDGTNYFSGYMSDFAFWNGSSASLQGGISDANGVWAARKAAAGYSFLGFGSSGALGTDTSGNGNTWTVNGSPVQTTDTPTNNYATWNPLKWLSSSGFSNGNLTFNGSSSWSDTTATIAPRSGKWYAEVTITSSTGANSLFLGVMAVSLCPFNSAPWQNQATTYAVWYQDGGKIWNNTGPGYSAGGYVQSGLATLTAGKVLGIALDLDGGTVQFYVNNVAQGTAVALPYSSTEWTFWTEQYTGYYGTANFGATAFAYTPPTGFKALCTANLPAVSIKKPSDHFNTVLAAGASIKSSSEALYTYFLEWIKDRANSQNHQLIDTVRGTSAVLQSNTTAAETTYSAPSGTSVGWVWNSGAAAVTNNAGSVTSQVSANPTSGFSIVTWTHTTSGNYTVGHGLGATPKLIVQKSRSTALNWDVYHPSLAAGNRLILNSPAAQGTGYWTGPPSSTTIPHLTTSANNNDLMVAYCFAEIPGYSKFGSYTGNASNDGPFVYCGFRPRFILVKDASVGNYWNIYDTARSVSNPASEHLFPNLSNSELTNNSFDILSNGFKARTTGGDINAADTYIFAAFAEHPFGGSNVAPCPAR
;
A
#
# COMPACT_ATOMS: atom_id res chain seq x y z
N MET A 1 17.05 67.78 15.14
CA MET A 1 16.39 66.52 14.76
C MET A 1 17.26 65.38 15.28
N PRO A 2 16.74 64.48 16.13
CA PRO A 2 17.52 63.37 16.71
C PRO A 2 18.21 62.48 15.65
N SER A 3 17.59 62.34 14.48
CA SER A 3 18.12 61.56 13.35
C SER A 3 19.43 62.09 12.73
N PHE A 4 19.80 63.35 12.97
CA PHE A 4 21.04 63.95 12.43
C PHE A 4 22.18 64.01 13.46
N GLU A 5 21.93 63.64 14.71
CA GLU A 5 22.92 63.77 15.79
C GLU A 5 24.12 62.86 15.59
N ALA A 6 23.90 61.60 15.19
CA ALA A 6 24.97 60.63 14.95
C ALA A 6 25.91 61.09 13.81
N SER A 7 25.34 61.54 12.70
CA SER A 7 26.09 62.10 11.57
C SER A 7 26.83 63.37 11.97
N PHE A 8 26.22 64.25 12.78
CA PHE A 8 26.86 65.48 13.22
C PHE A 8 28.05 65.22 14.16
N ARG A 9 27.89 64.32 15.13
CA ARG A 9 28.95 63.92 16.06
C ARG A 9 30.14 63.25 15.37
N ASN A 10 29.86 62.39 14.39
CA ASN A 10 30.89 61.68 13.65
C ASN A 10 31.65 62.59 12.67
N LEU A 11 30.93 63.41 11.89
CA LEU A 11 31.51 64.23 10.83
C LEU A 11 32.10 65.57 11.30
N TYR A 12 31.54 66.18 12.34
CA TYR A 12 31.90 67.54 12.75
C TYR A 12 32.53 67.62 14.14
N LEU A 13 32.33 66.62 15.01
CA LEU A 13 32.89 66.60 16.36
C LEU A 13 33.97 65.51 16.55
N ASN A 14 34.31 64.75 15.51
CA ASN A 14 35.25 63.62 15.56
C ASN A 14 34.96 62.59 16.67
N GLN A 15 33.70 62.48 17.08
CA GLN A 15 33.25 61.47 18.02
C GLN A 15 32.81 60.24 17.25
N ARG A 16 33.54 59.12 17.37
CA ARG A 16 33.12 57.84 16.77
C ARG A 16 31.82 57.37 17.42
N VAL A 17 30.74 57.47 16.67
CA VAL A 17 29.41 56.96 17.02
C VAL A 17 28.92 56.04 15.92
N ASP A 18 28.09 55.07 16.27
CA ASP A 18 27.51 54.09 15.34
C ASP A 18 26.61 54.80 14.30
N SER A 19 26.63 54.36 13.05
CA SER A 19 25.99 55.08 11.92
C SER A 19 24.49 54.79 11.78
N GLN A 20 23.95 53.81 12.51
CA GLN A 20 22.53 53.56 12.57
C GLN A 20 21.86 54.50 13.59
N SER A 21 20.87 55.25 13.14
CA SER A 21 19.97 56.01 14.01
C SER A 21 18.77 55.11 14.36
N PRO A 22 18.76 54.38 15.48
CA PRO A 22 17.62 53.57 15.88
C PRO A 22 16.38 54.44 16.09
N LEU A 23 15.18 53.83 15.99
CA LEU A 23 13.90 54.49 16.29
C LEU A 23 13.88 55.11 17.70
N ILE A 24 14.59 54.49 18.64
CA ILE A 24 14.78 54.96 20.02
C ILE A 24 16.29 55.01 20.28
N ALA A 25 16.80 56.16 20.73
CA ALA A 25 18.22 56.30 21.07
C ALA A 25 18.59 55.32 22.18
N ARG A 26 19.76 54.68 22.08
CA ARG A 26 20.20 53.66 23.06
C ARG A 26 20.20 54.19 24.50
N SER A 27 20.56 55.45 24.72
CA SER A 27 20.53 56.08 26.05
C SER A 27 19.12 56.16 26.61
N GLU A 28 18.14 56.51 25.77
CA GLU A 28 16.71 56.56 26.14
C GLU A 28 16.17 55.15 26.42
N TRP A 29 16.51 54.18 25.55
CA TRP A 29 16.14 52.77 25.75
C TRP A 29 16.67 52.21 27.07
N MET A 30 17.94 52.49 27.39
CA MET A 30 18.56 52.07 28.64
C MET A 30 17.99 52.81 29.86
N ALA A 31 17.57 54.07 29.72
CA ALA A 31 16.93 54.84 30.78
C ALA A 31 15.54 54.30 31.16
N CYS A 32 14.86 53.65 30.22
CA CYS A 32 13.57 52.97 30.45
C CYS A 32 13.71 51.55 31.02
N MET A 33 14.92 51.01 31.18
CA MET A 33 15.14 49.63 31.62
C MET A 33 15.06 49.52 33.15
N SER A 34 13.88 49.19 33.69
CA SER A 34 13.67 49.05 35.15
C SER A 34 13.93 47.64 35.71
N GLN A 35 14.25 46.66 34.86
CA GLN A 35 14.30 45.21 35.17
C GLN A 35 12.98 44.58 35.63
N ASP A 36 11.90 45.35 35.70
CA ASP A 36 10.57 44.83 36.04
C ASP A 36 10.06 43.90 34.93
N THR A 37 9.62 42.71 35.31
CA THR A 37 8.99 41.75 34.39
C THR A 37 7.51 41.63 34.69
N ILE A 38 6.76 41.11 33.71
CA ILE A 38 5.34 40.80 33.84
C ILE A 38 5.08 39.97 35.11
N ALA A 39 4.07 40.36 35.89
CA ALA A 39 3.70 39.69 37.14
C ALA A 39 2.73 38.52 36.90
N ASP A 40 2.75 37.54 37.80
CA ASP A 40 1.80 36.42 37.76
C ASP A 40 0.36 36.92 37.88
N GLY A 41 -0.51 36.48 36.95
CA GLY A 41 -1.92 36.88 36.90
C GLY A 41 -2.18 38.22 36.20
N GLU A 42 -1.14 38.88 35.68
CA GLU A 42 -1.28 40.12 34.92
C GLU A 42 -1.92 39.89 33.54
N ALA A 43 -2.85 40.78 33.16
CA ALA A 43 -3.40 40.79 31.81
C ALA A 43 -2.37 41.34 30.83
N ILE A 44 -2.12 40.61 29.73
CA ILE A 44 -1.08 40.94 28.75
C ILE A 44 -1.61 40.87 27.32
N TYR A 45 -1.00 41.67 26.45
CA TYR A 45 -1.07 41.48 25.00
C TYR A 45 0.17 40.75 24.50
N LEU A 46 -0.02 39.86 23.54
CA LEU A 46 1.06 39.12 22.90
C LEU A 46 1.20 39.55 21.43
N ALA A 47 2.45 39.73 20.99
CA ALA A 47 2.81 39.94 19.59
C ALA A 47 3.82 38.85 19.19
N LEU A 48 3.53 38.16 18.08
CA LEU A 48 4.34 37.05 17.58
C LEU A 48 4.84 37.38 16.18
N ASP A 49 6.14 37.27 15.98
CA ASP A 49 6.81 37.38 14.69
C ASP A 49 7.56 36.07 14.39
N LEU A 50 7.25 35.44 13.26
CA LEU A 50 7.69 34.09 12.93
C LEU A 50 8.76 34.12 11.83
N SER A 51 9.85 33.37 12.05
CA SER A 51 10.94 33.18 11.09
C SER A 51 11.27 31.70 10.95
N SER A 52 11.69 31.28 9.75
CA SER A 52 12.08 29.90 9.47
C SER A 52 13.58 29.64 9.65
N THR A 53 14.43 30.28 8.84
CA THR A 53 15.85 29.90 8.71
C THR A 53 16.84 31.03 8.97
N THR A 54 16.50 32.28 8.70
CA THR A 54 17.45 33.40 8.66
C THR A 54 17.30 34.35 9.85
N ASP A 55 16.09 34.83 10.07
CA ASP A 55 15.75 35.85 11.06
C ASP A 55 15.39 35.22 12.41
N LEU A 56 15.24 36.05 13.44
CA LEU A 56 14.76 35.58 14.75
C LEU A 56 13.25 35.35 14.70
N THR A 57 12.80 34.27 15.31
CA THR A 57 11.41 34.20 15.77
C THR A 57 11.32 34.94 17.10
N ALA A 58 10.30 35.77 17.30
CA ALA A 58 10.12 36.56 18.50
C ALA A 58 8.69 36.49 19.01
N LEU A 59 8.53 36.30 20.32
CA LEU A 59 7.26 36.46 21.03
C LEU A 59 7.45 37.56 22.07
N VAL A 60 6.65 38.61 22.00
CA VAL A 60 6.72 39.74 22.92
C VAL A 60 5.39 39.84 23.66
N ALA A 61 5.47 39.90 24.98
CA ALA A 61 4.37 40.18 25.87
C ALA A 61 4.49 41.60 26.40
N VAL A 62 3.38 42.33 26.45
CA VAL A 62 3.29 43.66 27.07
C VAL A 62 2.09 43.70 28.00
N SER A 63 2.20 44.40 29.12
CA SER A 63 1.09 44.66 30.03
C SER A 63 -0.09 45.29 29.30
N ALA A 64 -1.31 44.81 29.57
CA ALA A 64 -2.53 45.32 28.95
C ALA A 64 -3.07 46.58 29.63
N GLU A 65 -2.64 46.86 30.86
CA GLU A 65 -3.09 48.00 31.66
C GLU A 65 -2.22 49.25 31.42
N PRO A 66 -2.82 50.43 31.16
CA PRO A 66 -2.07 51.66 30.78
C PRO A 66 -1.11 52.21 31.85
N THR A 67 -1.18 51.70 33.08
CA THR A 67 -0.37 52.17 34.21
C THR A 67 0.88 51.31 34.45
N ALA A 68 1.11 50.29 33.64
CA ALA A 68 2.24 49.39 33.75
C ALA A 68 2.93 49.22 32.38
N ASP A 69 4.11 49.80 32.21
CA ASP A 69 4.89 49.69 30.96
C ASP A 69 5.88 48.51 31.03
N ARG A 70 5.40 47.29 31.32
CA ARG A 70 6.26 46.09 31.37
C ARG A 70 6.20 45.33 30.06
N ALA A 71 7.37 44.86 29.62
CA ALA A 71 7.50 44.02 28.45
C ALA A 71 8.41 42.82 28.74
N LEU A 72 8.06 41.67 28.15
CA LEU A 72 8.87 40.46 28.20
C LEU A 72 8.98 39.89 26.80
N ALA A 73 10.20 39.60 26.35
CA ALA A 73 10.44 39.08 25.02
C ALA A 73 11.17 37.74 25.08
N TRP A 74 10.80 36.85 24.17
CA TRP A 74 11.46 35.58 23.94
C TRP A 74 11.88 35.49 22.49
N PHE A 75 13.07 34.93 22.27
CA PHE A 75 13.69 34.84 20.95
C PHE A 75 14.12 33.41 20.66
N TRP A 76 14.00 32.99 19.40
CA TRP A 76 14.50 31.71 18.90
C TRP A 76 15.29 31.86 17.61
N LYS A 77 16.32 31.01 17.47
CA LYS A 77 17.11 30.87 16.24
C LYS A 77 17.49 29.41 16.03
N PRO A 78 17.61 28.90 14.78
CA PRO A 78 17.95 27.50 14.53
C PRO A 78 19.30 27.13 15.15
N GLY A 79 19.32 26.10 15.99
CA GLY A 79 20.50 25.70 16.76
C GLY A 79 21.66 25.27 15.87
N ASP A 80 21.38 24.50 14.80
CA ASP A 80 22.39 23.96 13.90
C ASP A 80 23.08 25.05 13.05
N LEU A 81 22.52 26.26 13.01
CA LEU A 81 23.02 27.38 12.21
C LEU A 81 23.52 28.56 13.07
N LEU A 82 23.60 28.41 14.39
CA LEU A 82 24.02 29.49 15.28
C LEU A 82 25.42 30.02 14.96
N ASP A 83 26.38 29.12 14.70
CA ASP A 83 27.77 29.48 14.35
C ASP A 83 27.85 30.27 13.04
N ASP A 84 27.17 29.77 12.01
CA ASP A 84 27.12 30.38 10.68
C ASP A 84 26.47 31.78 10.75
N HIS A 85 25.37 31.90 11.51
CA HIS A 85 24.65 33.16 11.64
C HIS A 85 25.36 34.19 12.51
N GLU A 86 26.05 33.78 13.59
CA GLU A 86 26.86 34.71 14.39
C GLU A 86 27.98 35.33 13.55
N THR A 87 28.58 34.55 12.65
CA THR A 87 29.60 35.03 11.70
C THR A 87 29.01 35.97 10.65
N ARG A 88 27.87 35.61 10.06
CA ARG A 88 27.18 36.39 9.02
C ARG A 88 26.65 37.72 9.53
N ASP A 89 25.91 37.69 10.64
CA ASP A 89 25.15 38.82 11.18
C ASP A 89 26.00 39.70 12.13
N ARG A 90 27.19 39.22 12.52
CA ARG A 90 28.10 39.85 13.50
C ARG A 90 27.41 40.13 14.83
N ALA A 91 26.44 39.30 15.21
CA ALA A 91 25.70 39.36 16.47
C ALA A 91 26.04 38.14 17.35
N PRO A 92 26.23 38.31 18.68
CA PRO A 92 26.77 37.27 19.54
C PRO A 92 25.73 36.21 19.96
N TYR A 93 25.13 35.52 19.00
CA TYR A 93 24.02 34.59 19.23
C TYR A 93 24.36 33.42 20.16
N ARG A 94 25.58 32.87 20.11
CA ARG A 94 26.01 31.81 21.04
C ARG A 94 26.08 32.29 22.47
N ARG A 95 26.56 33.52 22.66
CA ARG A 95 26.59 34.13 23.99
C ARG A 95 25.17 34.31 24.51
N TRP A 96 24.27 34.86 23.69
CA TRP A 96 22.86 35.00 24.08
C TRP A 96 22.19 33.66 24.38
N ALA A 97 22.54 32.60 23.65
CA ALA A 97 22.04 31.27 23.95
C ALA A 97 22.58 30.71 25.28
N ALA A 98 23.88 30.88 25.54
CA ALA A 98 24.52 30.45 26.78
C ALA A 98 24.04 31.24 28.01
N GLU A 99 23.72 32.52 27.83
CA GLU A 99 23.19 33.41 28.88
C GLU A 99 21.66 33.28 29.06
N GLY A 100 20.99 32.47 28.22
CA GLY A 100 19.54 32.24 28.30
C GLY A 100 18.66 33.33 27.69
N HIS A 101 19.25 34.29 26.96
CA HIS A 101 18.55 35.35 26.24
C HIS A 101 18.00 34.91 24.88
N LEU A 102 18.48 33.78 24.35
CA LEU A 102 18.06 33.18 23.07
C LEU A 102 17.86 31.68 23.25
N GLU A 103 16.74 31.13 22.78
CA GLU A 103 16.52 29.68 22.75
C GLU A 103 16.90 29.11 21.37
N ALA A 104 17.62 27.98 21.37
CA ALA A 104 18.22 27.40 20.17
C ALA A 104 17.68 25.98 19.90
N PRO A 105 16.47 25.83 19.32
CA PRO A 105 15.93 24.52 18.99
C PRO A 105 16.85 23.76 18.03
N PRO A 106 17.02 22.43 18.19
CA PRO A 106 17.83 21.62 17.29
C PRO A 106 17.24 21.64 15.88
N GLY A 107 18.11 21.60 14.86
CA GLY A 107 17.71 21.64 13.46
C GLY A 107 18.14 22.91 12.73
N ARG A 108 18.05 22.85 11.39
CA ARG A 108 18.43 23.94 10.47
C ARG A 108 17.32 24.97 10.23
N ALA A 109 16.16 24.82 10.87
CA ALA A 109 15.06 25.77 10.85
C ALA A 109 14.39 25.83 12.24
N VAL A 110 13.75 26.95 12.58
CA VAL A 110 12.95 27.05 13.82
C VAL A 110 11.68 26.23 13.65
N ASP A 111 11.54 25.16 14.43
CA ASP A 111 10.32 24.36 14.48
C ASP A 111 9.24 25.10 15.30
N TYR A 112 8.16 25.52 14.63
CA TYR A 112 7.04 26.19 15.27
C TYR A 112 6.31 25.28 16.28
N GLY A 113 6.34 23.96 16.08
CA GLY A 113 5.85 22.99 17.06
C GLY A 113 6.66 23.04 18.35
N PHE A 114 7.97 23.16 18.25
CA PHE A 114 8.85 23.35 19.40
C PHE A 114 8.55 24.68 20.12
N VAL A 115 8.44 25.80 19.39
CA VAL A 115 8.13 27.13 19.95
C VAL A 115 6.80 27.09 20.73
N ALA A 116 5.77 26.49 20.13
CA ALA A 116 4.44 26.36 20.74
C ALA A 116 4.43 25.47 21.99
N GLN A 117 5.09 24.31 21.95
CA GLN A 117 5.18 23.40 23.09
C GLN A 117 6.00 24.00 24.23
N HIS A 118 7.16 24.58 23.93
CA HIS A 118 8.11 25.09 24.93
C HIS A 118 7.58 26.28 25.71
N LYS A 119 6.81 27.20 25.09
CA LYS A 119 6.28 28.37 25.82
C LYS A 119 5.00 28.10 26.56
N ARG A 120 4.14 27.19 26.08
CA ARG A 120 2.95 26.81 26.87
C ARG A 120 3.29 26.16 28.19
N SER A 121 4.33 25.31 28.23
CA SER A 121 4.76 24.70 29.48
C SER A 121 5.28 25.74 30.48
N LYS A 122 5.95 26.80 30.00
CA LYS A 122 6.43 27.91 30.84
C LYS A 122 5.34 28.90 31.25
N LEU A 123 4.28 29.07 30.45
CA LEU A 123 3.13 29.95 30.74
C LEU A 123 1.98 29.23 31.48
N GLY A 124 2.17 27.98 31.93
CA GLY A 124 1.23 27.29 32.83
C GLY A 124 -0.10 26.85 32.20
N ALA A 125 -0.21 26.78 30.87
CA ALA A 125 -1.47 26.45 30.20
C ALA A 125 -1.81 24.94 30.30
N THR A 126 -2.99 24.61 30.84
CA THR A 126 -3.42 23.21 31.11
C THR A 126 -4.34 22.59 30.03
N SER A 127 -4.93 23.38 29.13
CA SER A 127 -5.75 22.85 28.01
C SER A 127 -4.88 22.22 26.91
N PRO A 128 -5.36 21.31 26.05
CA PRO A 128 -4.59 20.86 24.87
C PRO A 128 -4.46 21.97 23.79
N ILE A 129 -3.35 22.00 23.03
CA ILE A 129 -3.16 22.89 21.83
C ILE A 129 -4.05 22.44 20.67
N PHE A 130 -4.41 21.17 20.64
CA PHE A 130 -4.87 20.51 19.44
C PHE A 130 -6.37 20.31 19.44
N ASP A 131 -6.94 20.30 18.24
CA ASP A 131 -8.31 19.88 17.99
C ASP A 131 -8.51 18.49 18.62
N ASN A 132 -9.41 18.37 19.61
CA ASN A 132 -9.72 17.15 20.36
C ASN A 132 -10.52 16.14 19.49
N LYS A 133 -10.03 15.92 18.27
CA LYS A 133 -10.65 15.14 17.22
C LYS A 133 -9.73 14.00 16.78
N VAL A 134 -10.40 12.93 16.37
CA VAL A 134 -9.81 11.79 15.68
C VAL A 134 -10.69 11.53 14.47
N TYR A 135 -10.09 11.50 13.27
CA TYR A 135 -10.77 11.26 12.00
C TYR A 135 -9.79 10.83 10.92
N PHE A 136 -10.28 10.26 9.81
CA PHE A 136 -9.47 10.06 8.61
C PHE A 136 -9.63 11.25 7.66
N THR A 137 -8.51 11.75 7.15
CA THR A 137 -8.49 12.85 6.17
C THR A 137 -9.01 12.36 4.81
N SER A 138 -9.27 13.29 3.90
CA SER A 138 -9.57 12.98 2.49
C SER A 138 -8.48 12.21 1.74
N GLY A 139 -7.24 12.19 2.26
CA GLY A 139 -6.15 11.34 1.76
C GLY A 139 -6.10 9.96 2.42
N ASP A 140 -7.11 9.62 3.24
CA ASP A 140 -7.20 8.43 4.10
C ASP A 140 -6.03 8.29 5.09
N ALA A 141 -5.44 9.42 5.53
CA ALA A 141 -4.50 9.46 6.64
C ALA A 141 -5.26 9.59 7.97
N LEU A 142 -4.77 8.97 9.05
CA LEU A 142 -5.35 9.16 10.37
C LEU A 142 -4.89 10.50 10.97
N TYR A 143 -5.83 11.39 11.22
CA TYR A 143 -5.63 12.56 12.06
C TYR A 143 -6.02 12.24 13.50
N ALA A 144 -5.14 12.52 14.45
CA ALA A 144 -5.42 12.44 15.87
C ALA A 144 -4.66 13.53 16.63
N PHE A 145 -5.41 14.34 17.39
CA PHE A 145 -4.85 15.34 18.31
C PHE A 145 -3.83 16.28 17.67
N GLY A 146 -4.14 16.82 16.48
CA GLY A 146 -3.26 17.77 15.80
C GLY A 146 -2.15 17.15 14.97
N LEU A 147 -2.04 15.82 14.95
CA LEU A 147 -1.05 15.09 14.19
C LEU A 147 -1.73 14.26 13.11
N THR A 148 -1.17 14.28 11.91
CA THR A 148 -1.61 13.45 10.79
C THR A 148 -0.57 12.36 10.55
N SER A 149 -1.03 11.12 10.38
CA SER A 149 -0.18 9.99 10.05
C SER A 149 0.49 10.16 8.69
N THR A 150 1.71 9.65 8.57
CA THR A 150 2.34 9.42 7.26
C THR A 150 1.77 8.18 6.56
N ALA A 151 1.32 7.19 7.35
CA ALA A 151 0.61 6.02 6.87
C ALA A 151 -0.75 6.40 6.27
N LEU A 152 -1.10 5.77 5.14
CA LEU A 152 -2.37 5.94 4.43
C LEU A 152 -3.17 4.64 4.46
N TYR A 153 -4.45 4.73 4.84
CA TYR A 153 -5.34 3.60 5.10
C TYR A 153 -6.36 3.43 3.95
N ARG A 154 -5.84 3.29 2.74
CA ARG A 154 -6.58 3.37 1.47
C ARG A 154 -7.07 2.04 0.91
N ASP A 155 -7.13 0.99 1.73
CA ASP A 155 -7.54 -0.33 1.29
C ASP A 155 -9.07 -0.49 1.45
N PRO A 156 -9.85 -0.48 0.36
CA PRO A 156 -11.30 -0.60 0.42
C PRO A 156 -11.74 -2.04 0.70
N SER A 157 -10.83 -2.94 1.05
CA SER A 157 -11.09 -4.34 1.36
C SER A 157 -10.34 -4.83 2.60
N ALA A 158 -9.62 -3.95 3.28
CA ALA A 158 -9.09 -4.22 4.62
C ALA A 158 -9.94 -3.54 5.69
N TRP A 159 -10.01 -4.21 6.83
CA TRP A 159 -10.54 -3.63 8.05
C TRP A 159 -9.41 -3.01 8.85
N TYR A 160 -9.66 -1.85 9.45
CA TYR A 160 -8.71 -1.21 10.36
C TYR A 160 -9.21 -1.29 11.80
N HIS A 161 -8.30 -1.58 12.72
CA HIS A 161 -8.54 -1.51 14.16
C HIS A 161 -7.81 -0.29 14.72
N ILE A 162 -8.55 0.58 15.41
CA ILE A 162 -7.99 1.79 15.98
C ILE A 162 -8.03 1.65 17.50
N PHE A 163 -6.86 1.64 18.10
CA PHE A 163 -6.67 1.55 19.53
C PHE A 163 -5.95 2.78 20.03
N TRP A 164 -6.43 3.34 21.13
CA TRP A 164 -5.77 4.49 21.75
C TRP A 164 -5.65 4.30 23.26
N ASN A 165 -4.46 4.63 23.77
CA ASN A 165 -4.16 4.64 25.19
C ASN A 165 -3.36 5.89 25.62
N GLY A 166 -2.94 5.92 26.89
CA GLY A 166 -2.11 7.00 27.43
C GLY A 166 -0.71 7.17 26.81
N THR A 167 -0.32 6.32 25.85
CA THR A 167 0.99 6.40 25.16
C THR A 167 0.88 6.82 23.69
N GLY A 168 -0.31 6.79 23.09
CA GLY A 168 -0.53 7.23 21.71
C GLY A 168 -1.65 6.49 20.99
N VAL A 169 -1.85 6.84 19.73
CA VAL A 169 -2.86 6.20 18.85
C VAL A 169 -2.18 5.14 18.01
N TYR A 170 -2.76 3.95 18.03
CA TYR A 170 -2.33 2.77 17.30
C TYR A 170 -3.37 2.44 16.27
N VAL A 171 -2.94 2.23 15.04
CA VAL A 171 -3.74 1.51 14.07
C VAL A 171 -3.10 0.16 14.03
N ASN A 172 -3.89 -0.88 14.27
CA ASN A 172 -3.47 -2.19 13.80
C ASN A 172 -2.15 -2.60 14.53
N GLY A 173 -2.14 -2.41 15.86
CA GLY A 173 -0.97 -2.62 16.73
C GLY A 173 0.22 -1.68 16.54
N THR A 174 0.24 -0.86 15.50
CA THR A 174 1.37 0.01 15.14
C THR A 174 1.10 1.43 15.63
N LEU A 175 2.04 2.02 16.36
CA LEU A 175 1.95 3.40 16.84
C LEU A 175 1.97 4.36 15.65
N VAL A 176 0.94 5.21 15.55
CA VAL A 176 0.74 6.16 14.45
C VAL A 176 1.05 7.58 14.89
N THR A 177 0.66 7.96 16.11
CA THR A 177 0.95 9.28 16.70
C THR A 177 1.13 9.19 18.22
N GLY A 178 2.13 9.90 18.78
CA GLY A 178 2.17 10.24 20.22
C GLY A 178 3.54 10.24 20.92
N THR A 179 3.86 11.35 21.59
CA THR A 179 4.72 11.44 22.79
C THR A 179 3.99 12.15 23.95
N GLY A 180 2.65 12.18 23.94
CA GLY A 180 1.81 12.82 24.96
C GLY A 180 0.87 11.86 25.67
N THR A 181 0.53 12.17 26.93
CA THR A 181 -0.52 11.46 27.67
C THR A 181 -1.89 11.98 27.25
N TYR A 182 -2.70 11.13 26.64
CA TYR A 182 -4.07 11.46 26.24
C TYR A 182 -5.05 10.55 27.01
N THR A 183 -6.20 11.10 27.42
CA THR A 183 -7.27 10.34 28.13
C THR A 183 -8.58 10.42 27.35
N ALA A 184 -9.55 9.52 27.56
CA ALA A 184 -10.86 9.57 26.90
C ALA A 184 -11.58 10.93 27.06
N ALA A 185 -11.34 11.65 28.17
CA ALA A 185 -11.83 13.02 28.39
C ALA A 185 -11.19 14.08 27.47
N SER A 186 -10.08 13.76 26.83
CA SER A 186 -9.37 14.60 25.86
C SER A 186 -10.04 14.62 24.49
N VAL A 187 -11.15 13.90 24.26
CA VAL A 187 -11.89 13.90 22.99
C VAL A 187 -13.28 14.50 23.19
N THR A 188 -13.56 15.64 22.56
CA THR A 188 -14.83 16.38 22.73
C THR A 188 -15.72 16.37 21.47
N ASN A 189 -15.22 15.87 20.33
CA ASN A 189 -16.02 15.72 19.10
C ASN A 189 -15.39 14.68 18.12
N PRO A 190 -15.40 13.40 18.47
CA PRO A 190 -14.81 12.35 17.64
C PRO A 190 -15.60 12.21 16.34
N ARG A 191 -14.90 12.17 15.19
CA ARG A 191 -15.53 11.93 13.89
C ARG A 191 -14.95 10.66 13.27
N LEU A 192 -15.66 9.55 13.45
CA LEU A 192 -15.20 8.28 12.90
C LEU A 192 -15.55 8.21 11.41
N GLY A 193 -14.51 8.20 10.58
CA GLY A 193 -14.65 8.08 9.13
C GLY A 193 -15.19 9.32 8.41
N PHE A 194 -15.12 10.52 9.02
CA PHE A 194 -15.57 11.77 8.39
C PHE A 194 -14.73 12.97 8.86
N ASP A 195 -14.13 13.73 7.95
CA ASP A 195 -13.31 14.90 8.33
C ASP A 195 -14.11 16.20 8.50
N GLY A 196 -15.39 16.22 8.12
CA GLY A 196 -16.22 17.42 8.01
C GLY A 196 -16.68 17.72 6.59
N THR A 197 -16.00 17.15 5.60
CA THR A 197 -16.25 17.34 4.17
C THR A 197 -16.26 16.01 3.43
N ASN A 198 -15.35 15.11 3.76
CA ASN A 198 -15.10 13.84 3.08
C ASN A 198 -15.25 12.65 4.03
N TYR A 199 -15.65 11.51 3.45
CA TYR A 199 -15.77 10.25 4.16
C TYR A 199 -14.53 9.38 3.94
N PHE A 200 -14.20 8.57 4.94
CA PHE A 200 -13.18 7.54 4.83
C PHE A 200 -13.56 6.49 3.79
N SER A 201 -12.61 6.10 2.95
CA SER A 201 -12.86 5.22 1.82
C SER A 201 -12.78 3.72 2.17
N GLY A 202 -12.36 3.36 3.39
CA GLY A 202 -12.11 1.98 3.84
C GLY A 202 -13.07 1.45 4.93
N TYR A 203 -12.83 0.21 5.39
CA TYR A 203 -13.63 -0.42 6.45
C TYR A 203 -13.02 -0.21 7.85
N MET A 204 -13.87 -0.02 8.86
CA MET A 204 -13.48 0.13 10.26
C MET A 204 -14.17 -0.94 11.11
N SER A 205 -13.41 -1.71 11.87
CA SER A 205 -13.92 -2.89 12.59
C SER A 205 -14.46 -2.55 13.97
N ASP A 206 -13.56 -2.13 14.85
CA ASP A 206 -13.82 -1.78 16.24
C ASP A 206 -13.00 -0.52 16.60
N PHE A 207 -13.57 0.31 17.49
CA PHE A 207 -12.90 1.49 18.04
C PHE A 207 -12.83 1.36 19.56
N ALA A 208 -11.62 1.37 20.13
CA ALA A 208 -11.38 1.15 21.55
C ALA A 208 -10.60 2.29 22.22
N PHE A 209 -11.03 2.65 23.43
CA PHE A 209 -10.40 3.65 24.30
C PHE A 209 -9.91 3.02 25.60
N TRP A 210 -8.71 3.42 26.04
CA TRP A 210 -8.14 3.00 27.32
C TRP A 210 -7.43 4.14 28.03
N ASN A 211 -7.76 4.39 29.31
CA ASN A 211 -7.13 5.46 30.10
C ASN A 211 -5.80 5.05 30.76
N GLY A 212 -5.33 3.80 30.58
CA GLY A 212 -4.05 3.33 31.14
C GLY A 212 -2.92 3.24 30.10
N SER A 213 -1.76 2.71 30.50
CA SER A 213 -0.53 2.67 29.69
C SER A 213 -0.11 1.26 29.20
N SER A 214 -0.93 0.22 29.43
CA SER A 214 -0.54 -1.17 29.12
C SER A 214 -0.41 -1.44 27.62
N ALA A 215 0.76 -1.94 27.21
CA ALA A 215 1.09 -2.30 25.82
C ALA A 215 0.42 -3.61 25.35
N SER A 216 0.06 -4.50 26.28
CA SER A 216 -0.53 -5.83 25.96
C SER A 216 -1.88 -5.78 25.23
N LEU A 217 -2.46 -4.59 25.10
CA LEU A 217 -3.82 -4.32 24.64
C LEU A 217 -3.84 -3.54 23.32
N GLN A 218 -2.66 -3.17 22.81
CA GLN A 218 -2.49 -2.40 21.57
C GLN A 218 -2.71 -3.26 20.30
N GLY A 219 -2.53 -4.59 20.39
CA GLY A 219 -2.62 -5.52 19.26
C GLY A 219 -3.72 -6.57 19.39
N GLY A 220 -3.83 -7.43 18.39
CA GLY A 220 -4.78 -8.55 18.37
C GLY A 220 -4.20 -9.90 18.83
N ILE A 221 -5.00 -10.94 18.68
CA ILE A 221 -4.61 -12.35 18.81
C ILE A 221 -4.80 -12.97 17.43
N SER A 222 -3.79 -13.72 16.97
CA SER A 222 -3.93 -14.56 15.79
C SER A 222 -4.27 -15.99 16.18
N ASP A 223 -5.19 -16.63 15.46
CA ASP A 223 -5.44 -18.06 15.59
C ASP A 223 -4.30 -18.88 14.95
N ALA A 224 -4.42 -20.21 14.99
CA ALA A 224 -3.44 -21.12 14.39
C ALA A 224 -3.29 -20.96 12.86
N ASN A 225 -4.27 -20.36 12.20
CA ASN A 225 -4.26 -20.08 10.75
C ASN A 225 -3.73 -18.66 10.44
N GLY A 226 -3.34 -17.87 11.45
CA GLY A 226 -2.86 -16.50 11.26
C GLY A 226 -3.99 -15.46 11.13
N VAL A 227 -5.23 -15.85 11.40
CA VAL A 227 -6.39 -14.93 11.43
C VAL A 227 -6.32 -14.07 12.68
N TRP A 228 -6.12 -12.76 12.51
CA TRP A 228 -6.08 -11.80 13.62
C TRP A 228 -7.49 -11.38 14.03
N ALA A 229 -7.70 -11.24 15.33
CA ALA A 229 -8.86 -10.57 15.93
C ALA A 229 -8.38 -9.58 16.98
N ALA A 230 -9.06 -8.44 17.09
CA ALA A 230 -8.77 -7.43 18.10
C ALA A 230 -8.90 -8.03 19.51
N ARG A 231 -7.98 -7.70 20.41
CA ARG A 231 -8.12 -8.07 21.82
C ARG A 231 -9.28 -7.31 22.43
N LYS A 232 -10.34 -8.02 22.78
CA LYS A 232 -11.44 -7.49 23.59
C LYS A 232 -11.01 -7.52 25.06
N ALA A 233 -10.94 -6.37 25.71
CA ALA A 233 -10.35 -6.24 27.03
C ALA A 233 -11.38 -6.12 28.15
N ALA A 234 -11.00 -6.47 29.38
CA ALA A 234 -11.84 -6.46 30.58
C ALA A 234 -11.69 -5.16 31.40
N ALA A 235 -12.77 -4.75 32.11
CA ALA A 235 -12.93 -3.65 33.08
C ALA A 235 -12.05 -2.38 32.92
N GLY A 236 -12.66 -1.21 32.64
CA GLY A 236 -12.00 0.09 32.50
C GLY A 236 -11.83 0.61 31.05
N TYR A 237 -12.39 -0.09 30.07
CA TYR A 237 -12.40 0.26 28.65
C TYR A 237 -13.62 1.08 28.25
N SER A 238 -13.57 1.72 27.10
CA SER A 238 -14.77 2.00 26.30
C SER A 238 -14.61 1.29 24.96
N PHE A 239 -15.53 0.40 24.60
CA PHE A 239 -15.51 -0.31 23.32
C PHE A 239 -16.77 0.00 22.53
N LEU A 240 -16.60 0.78 21.46
CA LEU A 240 -17.67 1.08 20.53
C LEU A 240 -17.78 -0.10 19.55
N GLY A 241 -18.71 -1.00 19.84
CA GLY A 241 -18.97 -2.15 18.98
C GLY A 241 -19.84 -1.75 17.80
N PHE A 242 -19.44 -2.13 16.59
CA PHE A 242 -20.22 -1.92 15.36
C PHE A 242 -21.07 -3.14 14.97
N GLY A 243 -21.23 -4.09 15.87
CA GLY A 243 -21.88 -5.39 15.62
C GLY A 243 -23.41 -5.39 15.58
N SER A 244 -24.09 -4.30 15.98
CA SER A 244 -25.56 -4.20 15.93
C SER A 244 -26.03 -2.79 15.59
N SER A 245 -26.90 -2.66 14.57
CA SER A 245 -27.49 -1.39 14.11
C SER A 245 -28.32 -0.68 15.16
N GLY A 246 -28.99 -1.44 16.05
CA GLY A 246 -29.76 -0.91 17.17
C GLY A 246 -28.93 -0.51 18.38
N ALA A 247 -27.62 -0.76 18.36
CA ALA A 247 -26.69 -0.48 19.46
C ALA A 247 -25.39 0.19 18.98
N LEU A 248 -25.40 0.81 17.79
CA LEU A 248 -24.25 1.58 17.32
C LEU A 248 -23.87 2.65 18.36
N GLY A 249 -22.58 2.75 18.67
CA GLY A 249 -22.10 3.65 19.72
C GLY A 249 -22.29 3.16 21.16
N THR A 250 -22.95 2.02 21.38
CA THR A 250 -23.08 1.44 22.72
C THR A 250 -21.74 0.90 23.20
N ASP A 251 -21.38 1.27 24.43
CA ASP A 251 -20.20 0.72 25.09
C ASP A 251 -20.48 -0.70 25.57
N THR A 252 -19.79 -1.68 24.97
CA THR A 252 -19.95 -3.10 25.29
C THR A 252 -18.98 -3.59 26.38
N SER A 253 -18.13 -2.70 26.91
CA SER A 253 -17.18 -3.03 27.98
C SER A 253 -17.82 -3.15 29.37
N GLY A 254 -19.07 -2.74 29.51
CA GLY A 254 -19.80 -2.68 30.78
C GLY A 254 -19.57 -1.41 31.61
N ASN A 255 -18.79 -0.45 31.12
CA ASN A 255 -18.49 0.79 31.85
C ASN A 255 -19.47 1.94 31.58
N GLY A 256 -20.43 1.74 30.67
CA GLY A 256 -21.50 2.70 30.39
C GLY A 256 -21.08 3.91 29.56
N ASN A 257 -19.91 3.87 28.92
CA ASN A 257 -19.36 4.96 28.11
C ASN A 257 -19.99 5.04 26.70
N THR A 258 -21.32 4.93 26.63
CA THR A 258 -22.09 4.90 25.38
C THR A 258 -22.11 6.27 24.72
N TRP A 259 -21.87 6.29 23.42
CA TRP A 259 -21.90 7.49 22.59
C TRP A 259 -23.26 7.67 21.94
N THR A 260 -23.74 8.92 21.94
CA THR A 260 -24.92 9.30 21.16
C THR A 260 -24.59 9.29 19.68
N VAL A 261 -25.27 8.43 18.92
CA VAL A 261 -25.17 8.42 17.46
C VAL A 261 -25.94 9.61 16.89
N ASN A 262 -25.26 10.43 16.11
CA ASN A 262 -25.88 11.48 15.30
C ASN A 262 -26.02 10.99 13.85
N GLY A 263 -27.19 11.18 13.25
CA GLY A 263 -27.51 10.74 11.88
C GLY A 263 -28.29 9.42 11.81
N SER A 264 -28.34 8.82 10.62
CA SER A 264 -29.04 7.55 10.35
C SER A 264 -28.10 6.55 9.69
N PRO A 265 -27.09 6.03 10.43
CA PRO A 265 -26.14 5.06 9.87
C PRO A 265 -26.85 3.76 9.47
N VAL A 266 -26.47 3.22 8.33
CA VAL A 266 -26.93 1.92 7.82
C VAL A 266 -25.81 0.90 8.06
N GLN A 267 -26.13 -0.18 8.79
CA GLN A 267 -25.18 -1.27 9.03
C GLN A 267 -25.26 -2.29 7.88
N THR A 268 -24.12 -2.78 7.41
CA THR A 268 -24.04 -3.88 6.45
C THR A 268 -23.85 -5.21 7.20
N THR A 269 -24.08 -6.35 6.52
CA THR A 269 -23.69 -7.67 7.07
C THR A 269 -22.20 -7.97 6.85
N ASP A 270 -21.43 -6.97 6.42
CA ASP A 270 -20.00 -7.09 6.20
C ASP A 270 -19.28 -7.18 7.55
N THR A 271 -18.27 -8.04 7.64
CA THR A 271 -17.55 -8.29 8.89
C THR A 271 -16.07 -8.55 8.58
N PRO A 272 -15.15 -8.32 9.53
CA PRO A 272 -13.73 -8.64 9.37
C PRO A 272 -13.42 -10.11 8.99
N THR A 273 -14.40 -11.01 9.11
CA THR A 273 -14.27 -12.42 8.75
C THR A 273 -15.01 -12.78 7.46
N ASN A 274 -15.78 -11.87 6.88
CA ASN A 274 -16.53 -12.07 5.65
C ASN A 274 -16.82 -10.73 4.94
N ASN A 275 -15.96 -10.39 3.98
CA ASN A 275 -16.07 -9.17 3.19
C ASN A 275 -16.96 -9.39 1.99
N TYR A 276 -17.98 -8.55 1.81
CA TYR A 276 -18.77 -8.53 0.60
C TYR A 276 -18.09 -7.64 -0.44
N ALA A 277 -18.30 -7.98 -1.71
CA ALA A 277 -17.82 -7.13 -2.77
C ALA A 277 -18.52 -5.77 -2.74
N THR A 278 -17.79 -4.73 -3.13
CA THR A 278 -18.29 -3.38 -3.44
C THR A 278 -17.70 -2.94 -4.77
N TRP A 279 -18.11 -1.80 -5.31
CA TRP A 279 -17.33 -1.18 -6.39
C TRP A 279 -15.96 -0.77 -5.86
N ASN A 280 -14.95 -0.89 -6.70
CA ASN A 280 -13.55 -0.69 -6.32
C ASN A 280 -13.14 0.77 -6.58
N PRO A 281 -12.98 1.62 -5.53
CA PRO A 281 -12.52 3.00 -5.68
C PRO A 281 -11.05 3.10 -6.08
N LEU A 282 -10.28 2.01 -6.01
CA LEU A 282 -8.90 1.97 -6.49
C LEU A 282 -8.81 1.74 -8.00
N LYS A 283 -9.94 1.45 -8.66
CA LYS A 283 -10.02 1.34 -10.11
C LYS A 283 -10.44 2.70 -10.71
N TRP A 284 -9.76 3.07 -11.79
CA TRP A 284 -9.80 4.36 -12.49
C TRP A 284 -11.15 5.10 -12.43
N LEU A 285 -11.15 6.27 -11.79
CA LEU A 285 -12.25 7.24 -11.88
C LEU A 285 -11.71 8.60 -12.31
N SER A 286 -12.10 9.03 -13.51
CA SER A 286 -12.33 10.43 -13.79
C SER A 286 -13.68 10.84 -13.17
N SER A 287 -13.62 11.67 -12.13
CA SER A 287 -14.69 12.55 -11.62
C SER A 287 -16.06 11.96 -11.18
N SER A 288 -16.22 10.67 -10.88
CA SER A 288 -17.47 10.17 -10.28
C SER A 288 -17.24 9.42 -8.96
N GLY A 289 -17.54 10.08 -7.84
CA GLY A 289 -17.48 9.45 -6.51
C GLY A 289 -18.53 8.35 -6.36
N PHE A 290 -18.19 7.32 -5.58
CA PHE A 290 -19.18 6.34 -5.10
C PHE A 290 -19.88 6.82 -3.84
N SER A 291 -21.05 6.28 -3.56
CA SER A 291 -21.78 6.50 -2.31
C SER A 291 -22.34 5.17 -1.77
N ASN A 292 -22.96 5.23 -0.59
CA ASN A 292 -23.58 4.07 0.06
C ASN A 292 -22.58 2.91 0.26
N GLY A 293 -21.40 3.22 0.85
CA GLY A 293 -20.36 2.21 1.08
C GLY A 293 -19.78 1.62 -0.21
N ASN A 294 -19.55 2.45 -1.22
CA ASN A 294 -19.09 2.03 -2.55
C ASN A 294 -20.05 1.08 -3.30
N LEU A 295 -21.36 1.09 -2.99
CA LEU A 295 -22.36 0.29 -3.70
C LEU A 295 -23.07 1.06 -4.80
N THR A 296 -23.15 2.39 -4.68
CA THR A 296 -23.80 3.25 -5.67
C THR A 296 -22.76 3.94 -6.54
N PHE A 297 -22.80 3.68 -7.85
CA PHE A 297 -22.02 4.42 -8.83
C PHE A 297 -22.83 5.59 -9.39
N ASN A 298 -22.13 6.66 -9.75
CA ASN A 298 -22.69 7.87 -10.32
C ASN A 298 -22.01 8.16 -11.66
N GLY A 299 -22.76 8.45 -12.72
CA GLY A 299 -22.18 8.87 -14.00
C GLY A 299 -21.50 10.23 -13.92
N SER A 300 -20.36 10.40 -14.60
CA SER A 300 -19.64 11.69 -14.70
C SER A 300 -19.70 12.30 -16.11
N SER A 301 -19.19 13.52 -16.31
CA SER A 301 -19.09 14.22 -17.61
C SER A 301 -18.23 13.49 -18.65
N SER A 302 -17.50 12.47 -18.21
CA SER A 302 -16.73 11.54 -19.01
C SER A 302 -17.18 10.12 -18.70
N TRP A 303 -16.98 9.21 -19.64
CA TRP A 303 -17.15 7.79 -19.40
C TRP A 303 -16.16 7.33 -18.33
N SER A 304 -16.68 6.56 -17.37
CA SER A 304 -15.92 6.05 -16.23
C SER A 304 -16.30 4.60 -15.98
N ASP A 305 -15.32 3.77 -15.61
CA ASP A 305 -15.53 2.35 -15.40
C ASP A 305 -14.97 1.88 -14.06
N THR A 306 -15.55 0.82 -13.51
CA THR A 306 -15.04 0.20 -12.28
C THR A 306 -15.39 -1.30 -12.26
N THR A 307 -14.77 -2.03 -11.35
CA THR A 307 -15.05 -3.44 -11.10
C THR A 307 -15.40 -3.64 -9.65
N ALA A 308 -15.96 -4.79 -9.32
CA ALA A 308 -16.08 -5.18 -7.94
C ALA A 308 -14.69 -5.40 -7.29
N THR A 309 -14.61 -5.30 -5.97
CA THR A 309 -13.38 -5.50 -5.18
C THR A 309 -12.93 -6.96 -5.08
N ILE A 310 -13.79 -7.91 -5.48
CA ILE A 310 -13.52 -9.35 -5.44
C ILE A 310 -13.59 -9.91 -6.86
N ALA A 311 -12.60 -10.74 -7.22
CA ALA A 311 -12.54 -11.41 -8.53
C ALA A 311 -12.33 -12.92 -8.37
N PRO A 312 -13.40 -13.73 -8.41
CA PRO A 312 -13.30 -15.19 -8.34
C PRO A 312 -12.75 -15.81 -9.63
N ARG A 313 -12.16 -17.01 -9.50
CA ARG A 313 -11.63 -17.82 -10.63
C ARG A 313 -12.51 -19.00 -11.02
N SER A 314 -13.41 -19.43 -10.13
CA SER A 314 -14.32 -20.56 -10.31
C SER A 314 -15.62 -20.33 -9.51
N GLY A 315 -16.61 -21.20 -9.67
CA GLY A 315 -17.89 -21.11 -8.99
C GLY A 315 -18.95 -20.29 -9.75
N LYS A 316 -20.13 -20.19 -9.13
CA LYS A 316 -21.30 -19.48 -9.65
C LYS A 316 -21.66 -18.29 -8.77
N TRP A 317 -21.74 -17.10 -9.35
CA TRP A 317 -21.83 -15.83 -8.64
C TRP A 317 -22.99 -15.00 -9.15
N TYR A 318 -23.74 -14.38 -8.23
CA TYR A 318 -24.88 -13.53 -8.58
C TYR A 318 -24.73 -12.15 -7.96
N ALA A 319 -25.09 -11.13 -8.75
CA ALA A 319 -25.22 -9.76 -8.29
C ALA A 319 -26.46 -9.12 -8.92
N GLU A 320 -26.99 -8.12 -8.24
CA GLU A 320 -28.07 -7.27 -8.77
C GLU A 320 -27.62 -5.82 -8.83
N VAL A 321 -28.11 -5.08 -9.81
CA VAL A 321 -27.95 -3.63 -9.90
C VAL A 321 -29.32 -3.00 -10.08
N THR A 322 -29.75 -2.23 -9.09
CA THR A 322 -30.98 -1.42 -9.19
C THR A 322 -30.64 -0.11 -9.87
N ILE A 323 -31.32 0.17 -10.99
CA ILE A 323 -31.12 1.38 -11.79
C ILE A 323 -31.87 2.52 -11.12
N THR A 324 -31.13 3.53 -10.65
CA THR A 324 -31.71 4.71 -10.01
C THR A 324 -32.07 5.77 -11.05
N SER A 325 -31.24 5.94 -12.07
CA SER A 325 -31.54 6.80 -13.23
C SER A 325 -30.78 6.32 -14.46
N SER A 326 -31.42 6.46 -15.62
CA SER A 326 -30.89 6.13 -16.94
C SER A 326 -31.62 6.98 -17.96
N THR A 327 -30.90 7.56 -18.91
CA THR A 327 -31.50 8.32 -20.02
C THR A 327 -31.82 7.44 -21.23
N GLY A 328 -31.51 6.14 -21.16
CA GLY A 328 -31.80 5.15 -22.21
C GLY A 328 -31.02 5.35 -23.51
N ALA A 329 -29.95 6.16 -23.49
CA ALA A 329 -29.17 6.55 -24.66
C ALA A 329 -27.98 5.62 -24.94
N ASN A 330 -28.05 4.34 -24.53
CA ASN A 330 -27.00 3.34 -24.74
C ASN A 330 -25.69 3.69 -24.01
N SER A 331 -25.76 4.37 -22.86
CA SER A 331 -24.58 4.87 -22.11
C SER A 331 -24.41 4.32 -20.70
N LEU A 332 -25.04 3.18 -20.40
CA LEU A 332 -24.77 2.40 -19.20
C LEU A 332 -24.51 0.93 -19.56
N PHE A 333 -23.35 0.43 -19.16
CA PHE A 333 -22.89 -0.94 -19.36
C PHE A 333 -22.74 -1.63 -18.02
N LEU A 334 -23.37 -2.79 -17.87
CA LEU A 334 -23.32 -3.59 -16.65
C LEU A 334 -23.05 -5.04 -17.00
N GLY A 335 -22.01 -5.65 -16.42
CA GLY A 335 -21.57 -6.96 -16.86
C GLY A 335 -20.44 -7.55 -16.04
N VAL A 336 -19.59 -8.29 -16.74
CA VAL A 336 -18.43 -8.98 -16.18
C VAL A 336 -17.20 -8.75 -17.05
N MET A 337 -16.02 -8.71 -16.42
CA MET A 337 -14.73 -8.44 -17.08
C MET A 337 -13.62 -9.33 -16.51
N ALA A 338 -12.69 -9.74 -17.36
CA ALA A 338 -11.45 -10.43 -16.96
C ALA A 338 -10.44 -9.45 -16.33
N VAL A 339 -9.92 -9.80 -15.15
CA VAL A 339 -9.05 -8.89 -14.37
C VAL A 339 -7.59 -8.90 -14.82
N SER A 340 -7.10 -10.02 -15.38
CA SER A 340 -5.68 -10.19 -15.74
C SER A 340 -5.23 -9.44 -17.00
N LEU A 341 -6.16 -8.89 -17.80
CA LEU A 341 -5.89 -8.42 -19.17
C LEU A 341 -6.44 -7.00 -19.43
N CYS A 342 -6.95 -6.34 -18.40
CA CYS A 342 -7.37 -4.94 -18.49
C CYS A 342 -6.13 -4.05 -18.39
N PRO A 343 -5.83 -3.20 -19.39
CA PRO A 343 -4.84 -2.16 -19.23
C PRO A 343 -5.49 -1.11 -18.32
N PHE A 344 -5.24 -1.19 -17.02
CA PHE A 344 -5.77 -0.20 -16.10
C PHE A 344 -5.15 1.16 -16.45
N ASN A 345 -5.92 1.99 -17.17
CA ASN A 345 -5.79 3.44 -17.29
C ASN A 345 -5.24 4.05 -18.61
N SER A 346 -5.99 3.97 -19.71
CA SER A 346 -5.96 5.05 -20.71
C SER A 346 -7.30 5.19 -21.45
N ALA A 347 -8.08 6.20 -21.05
CA ALA A 347 -9.38 6.57 -21.63
C ALA A 347 -10.53 5.56 -21.43
N PRO A 348 -11.81 6.00 -21.46
CA PRO A 348 -12.95 5.09 -21.50
C PRO A 348 -12.89 4.10 -22.66
N TRP A 349 -13.68 3.03 -22.57
CA TRP A 349 -13.59 1.80 -23.35
C TRP A 349 -13.53 1.98 -24.88
N GLN A 350 -13.90 3.15 -25.40
CA GLN A 350 -13.71 3.52 -26.81
C GLN A 350 -12.25 3.48 -27.30
N ASN A 351 -11.23 3.31 -26.43
CA ASN A 351 -9.83 3.33 -26.83
C ASN A 351 -8.90 2.22 -26.29
N GLN A 352 -9.39 1.22 -25.54
CA GLN A 352 -8.49 0.27 -24.88
C GLN A 352 -8.39 -1.10 -25.56
N ALA A 353 -7.20 -1.38 -26.07
CA ALA A 353 -6.92 -2.44 -27.00
C ALA A 353 -6.66 -3.83 -26.39
N THR A 354 -7.15 -4.23 -25.20
CA THR A 354 -6.88 -5.60 -24.63
C THR A 354 -7.95 -6.22 -23.71
N THR A 355 -9.14 -5.62 -23.51
CA THR A 355 -10.10 -6.08 -22.47
C THR A 355 -11.02 -7.22 -22.94
N TYR A 356 -11.24 -8.22 -22.08
CA TYR A 356 -12.27 -9.26 -22.29
C TYR A 356 -13.46 -9.00 -21.36
N ALA A 357 -14.65 -8.79 -21.93
CA ALA A 357 -15.84 -8.42 -21.16
C ALA A 357 -17.13 -8.88 -21.82
N VAL A 358 -18.16 -9.13 -21.02
CA VAL A 358 -19.53 -9.42 -21.47
C VAL A 358 -20.48 -8.53 -20.68
N TRP A 359 -21.33 -7.76 -21.35
CA TRP A 359 -22.18 -6.78 -20.67
C TRP A 359 -23.56 -6.61 -21.29
N TYR A 360 -24.48 -6.13 -20.45
CA TYR A 360 -25.78 -5.63 -20.81
C TYR A 360 -25.71 -4.11 -20.97
N GLN A 361 -26.13 -3.61 -22.13
CA GLN A 361 -26.28 -2.18 -22.40
C GLN A 361 -27.72 -1.76 -22.13
N ASP A 362 -27.92 -0.59 -21.53
CA ASP A 362 -29.23 -0.03 -21.14
C ASP A 362 -30.27 0.04 -22.28
N GLY A 363 -29.82 0.12 -23.53
CA GLY A 363 -30.68 0.02 -24.71
C GLY A 363 -31.20 -1.38 -25.07
N GLY A 364 -31.03 -2.38 -24.20
CA GLY A 364 -31.59 -3.74 -24.41
C GLY A 364 -30.74 -4.60 -25.36
N LYS A 365 -29.42 -4.58 -25.17
CA LYS A 365 -28.45 -5.33 -25.98
C LYS A 365 -27.43 -6.03 -25.09
N ILE A 366 -26.99 -7.22 -25.50
CA ILE A 366 -25.86 -7.92 -24.86
C ILE A 366 -24.67 -7.88 -25.82
N TRP A 367 -23.50 -7.57 -25.28
CA TRP A 367 -22.24 -7.50 -26.00
C TRP A 367 -21.24 -8.51 -25.42
N ASN A 368 -20.33 -9.01 -26.28
CA ASN A 368 -19.25 -9.91 -25.89
C ASN A 368 -17.97 -9.44 -26.59
N ASN A 369 -17.04 -8.85 -25.84
CA ASN A 369 -15.75 -8.45 -26.37
C ASN A 369 -14.75 -9.61 -26.24
N THR A 370 -14.36 -10.17 -27.38
CA THR A 370 -13.55 -11.38 -27.47
C THR A 370 -12.07 -11.11 -27.74
N GLY A 371 -11.58 -9.87 -27.62
CA GLY A 371 -10.17 -9.60 -27.90
C GLY A 371 -9.70 -8.13 -27.84
N PRO A 372 -8.41 -7.93 -28.16
CA PRO A 372 -7.75 -6.64 -28.15
C PRO A 372 -8.27 -5.69 -29.24
N GLY A 373 -8.77 -4.51 -28.83
CA GLY A 373 -9.34 -3.48 -29.69
C GLY A 373 -10.87 -3.51 -29.66
N TYR A 374 -11.53 -2.36 -29.84
CA TYR A 374 -12.94 -2.34 -30.19
C TYR A 374 -13.08 -3.07 -31.52
N SER A 375 -13.32 -4.37 -31.43
CA SER A 375 -13.88 -5.08 -32.55
C SER A 375 -15.27 -4.47 -32.69
N ALA A 376 -15.56 -3.84 -33.82
CA ALA A 376 -16.92 -3.52 -34.23
C ALA A 376 -17.78 -4.80 -34.41
N GLY A 377 -17.53 -5.86 -33.65
CA GLY A 377 -18.48 -6.92 -33.38
C GLY A 377 -19.58 -6.27 -32.57
N GLY A 378 -20.66 -5.90 -33.27
CA GLY A 378 -21.85 -5.37 -32.63
C GLY A 378 -22.37 -6.29 -31.53
N TYR A 379 -23.43 -5.86 -30.86
CA TYR A 379 -24.13 -6.69 -29.88
C TYR A 379 -24.36 -8.12 -30.40
N VAL A 380 -24.15 -9.11 -29.54
CA VAL A 380 -24.40 -10.53 -29.85
C VAL A 380 -25.89 -10.86 -29.75
N GLN A 381 -26.67 -10.05 -29.01
CA GLN A 381 -28.12 -10.18 -28.86
C GLN A 381 -28.76 -8.78 -28.72
N SER A 382 -29.97 -8.59 -29.24
CA SER A 382 -30.75 -7.33 -29.16
C SER A 382 -32.25 -7.59 -29.11
N GLY A 383 -33.05 -6.52 -29.03
CA GLY A 383 -34.50 -6.62 -28.85
C GLY A 383 -34.90 -7.01 -27.42
N LEU A 384 -34.00 -6.80 -26.47
CA LEU A 384 -34.17 -7.15 -25.06
C LEU A 384 -34.75 -5.96 -24.27
N ALA A 385 -35.12 -6.18 -23.02
CA ALA A 385 -35.70 -5.14 -22.17
C ALA A 385 -34.72 -3.98 -21.93
N THR A 386 -35.19 -2.74 -21.97
CA THR A 386 -34.36 -1.57 -21.65
C THR A 386 -34.16 -1.41 -20.14
N LEU A 387 -33.02 -0.85 -19.73
CA LEU A 387 -32.71 -0.51 -18.34
C LEU A 387 -33.08 0.94 -18.05
N THR A 388 -34.28 1.13 -17.52
CA THR A 388 -34.79 2.44 -17.05
C THR A 388 -34.82 2.49 -15.52
N ALA A 389 -35.04 3.69 -14.95
CA ALA A 389 -35.15 3.87 -13.50
C ALA A 389 -36.17 2.90 -12.87
N GLY A 390 -35.80 2.29 -11.75
CA GLY A 390 -36.59 1.28 -11.03
C GLY A 390 -36.45 -0.16 -11.54
N LYS A 391 -35.75 -0.40 -12.66
CA LYS A 391 -35.40 -1.76 -13.09
C LYS A 391 -34.27 -2.32 -12.25
N VAL A 392 -34.28 -3.64 -12.06
CA VAL A 392 -33.18 -4.40 -11.44
C VAL A 392 -32.58 -5.33 -12.50
N LEU A 393 -31.29 -5.18 -12.76
CA LEU A 393 -30.52 -6.10 -13.59
C LEU A 393 -29.90 -7.16 -12.68
N GLY A 394 -30.29 -8.42 -12.87
CA GLY A 394 -29.60 -9.59 -12.29
C GLY A 394 -28.52 -10.10 -13.23
N ILE A 395 -27.33 -10.38 -12.70
CA ILE A 395 -26.17 -10.89 -13.45
C ILE A 395 -25.74 -12.21 -12.81
N ALA A 396 -25.92 -13.32 -13.53
CA ALA A 396 -25.55 -14.66 -13.09
C ALA A 396 -24.30 -15.13 -13.84
N LEU A 397 -23.14 -15.07 -13.17
CA LEU A 397 -21.83 -15.46 -13.69
C LEU A 397 -21.50 -16.91 -13.29
N ASP A 398 -21.43 -17.82 -14.26
CA ASP A 398 -21.07 -19.22 -14.07
C ASP A 398 -19.65 -19.46 -14.60
N LEU A 399 -18.64 -19.40 -13.72
CA LEU A 399 -17.24 -19.62 -14.09
C LEU A 399 -16.92 -21.10 -14.33
N ASP A 400 -17.66 -22.01 -13.69
CA ASP A 400 -17.49 -23.45 -13.89
C ASP A 400 -18.05 -23.89 -15.26
N GLY A 401 -19.15 -23.28 -15.67
CA GLY A 401 -19.75 -23.45 -17.01
C GLY A 401 -19.19 -22.52 -18.08
N GLY A 402 -18.41 -21.51 -17.71
CA GLY A 402 -17.83 -20.52 -18.63
C GLY A 402 -18.87 -19.60 -19.30
N THR A 403 -19.94 -19.21 -18.60
CA THR A 403 -21.02 -18.38 -19.16
C THR A 403 -21.51 -17.27 -18.22
N VAL A 404 -22.25 -16.31 -18.77
CA VAL A 404 -23.01 -15.31 -18.01
C VAL A 404 -24.43 -15.18 -18.56
N GLN A 405 -25.43 -15.09 -17.66
CA GLN A 405 -26.84 -14.88 -17.99
C GLN A 405 -27.34 -13.58 -17.33
N PHE A 406 -28.14 -12.80 -18.06
CA PHE A 406 -28.73 -11.56 -17.58
C PHE A 406 -30.24 -11.70 -17.33
N TYR A 407 -30.75 -10.95 -16.37
CA TYR A 407 -32.17 -10.91 -15.99
C TYR A 407 -32.60 -9.46 -15.79
N VAL A 408 -33.80 -9.08 -16.23
CA VAL A 408 -34.40 -7.77 -15.91
C VAL A 408 -35.68 -8.04 -15.14
N ASN A 409 -35.74 -7.58 -13.88
CA ASN A 409 -36.84 -7.86 -12.95
C ASN A 409 -37.19 -9.36 -12.89
N ASN A 410 -36.17 -10.21 -12.72
CA ASN A 410 -36.27 -11.68 -12.70
C ASN A 410 -36.66 -12.36 -14.03
N VAL A 411 -36.79 -11.62 -15.13
CA VAL A 411 -37.06 -12.20 -16.45
C VAL A 411 -35.74 -12.37 -17.20
N ALA A 412 -35.40 -13.60 -17.56
CA ALA A 412 -34.19 -13.91 -18.33
C ALA A 412 -34.17 -13.13 -19.65
N GLN A 413 -33.05 -12.48 -19.94
CA GLN A 413 -32.84 -11.74 -21.17
C GLN A 413 -31.97 -12.55 -22.12
N GLY A 414 -32.52 -12.91 -23.27
CA GLY A 414 -31.80 -13.68 -24.28
C GLY A 414 -31.30 -15.03 -23.75
N THR A 415 -30.24 -15.55 -24.36
CA THR A 415 -29.55 -16.78 -23.92
C THR A 415 -28.24 -16.46 -23.21
N ALA A 416 -27.77 -17.40 -22.38
CA ALA A 416 -26.48 -17.27 -21.71
C ALA A 416 -25.33 -17.11 -22.72
N VAL A 417 -24.38 -16.23 -22.41
CA VAL A 417 -23.27 -15.87 -23.30
C VAL A 417 -21.98 -16.48 -22.76
N ALA A 418 -21.19 -17.09 -23.64
CA ALA A 418 -19.89 -17.67 -23.29
C ALA A 418 -18.86 -16.60 -22.91
N LEU A 419 -18.06 -16.88 -21.89
CA LEU A 419 -16.92 -16.06 -21.53
C LEU A 419 -15.80 -16.25 -22.56
N PRO A 420 -15.27 -15.16 -23.16
CA PRO A 420 -14.33 -15.23 -24.27
C PRO A 420 -12.92 -15.69 -23.87
N TYR A 421 -12.62 -15.76 -22.57
CA TYR A 421 -11.31 -16.14 -22.07
C TYR A 421 -11.42 -17.03 -20.82
N SER A 422 -11.07 -18.29 -20.97
CA SER A 422 -10.93 -19.26 -19.89
C SER A 422 -9.55 -19.15 -19.23
N SER A 423 -9.45 -19.40 -17.91
CA SER A 423 -8.21 -19.43 -17.08
C SER A 423 -7.79 -18.17 -16.31
N THR A 424 -8.66 -17.17 -16.18
CA THR A 424 -8.44 -15.93 -15.42
C THR A 424 -9.49 -15.70 -14.34
N GLU A 425 -9.24 -14.78 -13.42
CA GLU A 425 -10.28 -14.22 -12.56
C GLU A 425 -11.19 -13.27 -13.34
N TRP A 426 -12.49 -13.39 -13.07
CA TRP A 426 -13.54 -12.53 -13.60
C TRP A 426 -14.22 -11.79 -12.45
N THR A 427 -14.71 -10.60 -12.72
CA THR A 427 -15.41 -9.78 -11.72
C THR A 427 -16.57 -9.02 -12.36
N PHE A 428 -17.52 -8.57 -11.54
CA PHE A 428 -18.57 -7.69 -11.99
C PHE A 428 -18.00 -6.32 -12.37
N TRP A 429 -18.56 -5.70 -13.39
CA TRP A 429 -18.04 -4.51 -14.02
C TRP A 429 -19.19 -3.56 -14.40
N THR A 430 -18.91 -2.26 -14.31
CA THR A 430 -19.78 -1.21 -14.83
C THR A 430 -18.96 -0.17 -15.57
N GLU A 431 -19.55 0.40 -16.61
CA GLU A 431 -19.09 1.62 -17.26
C GLU A 431 -20.28 2.52 -17.58
N GLN A 432 -20.16 3.81 -17.31
CA GLN A 432 -21.27 4.73 -17.38
C GLN A 432 -20.86 6.13 -17.82
N TYR A 433 -21.79 6.86 -18.43
CA TYR A 433 -21.70 8.28 -18.74
C TYR A 433 -22.59 9.13 -17.82
N THR A 434 -22.61 10.45 -17.96
CA THR A 434 -23.38 11.37 -17.12
C THR A 434 -24.87 11.04 -17.13
N GLY A 435 -25.53 11.12 -15.97
CA GLY A 435 -26.98 10.91 -15.86
C GLY A 435 -27.41 9.45 -15.61
N TYR A 436 -26.45 8.52 -15.56
CA TYR A 436 -26.69 7.10 -15.29
C TYR A 436 -26.21 6.71 -13.90
N TYR A 437 -27.07 6.04 -13.14
CA TYR A 437 -26.86 5.76 -11.73
C TYR A 437 -27.43 4.38 -11.38
N GLY A 438 -26.70 3.61 -10.59
CA GLY A 438 -27.16 2.31 -10.14
C GLY A 438 -26.56 1.93 -8.79
N THR A 439 -27.33 1.17 -8.02
CA THR A 439 -26.92 0.62 -6.72
C THR A 439 -26.78 -0.88 -6.84
N ALA A 440 -25.56 -1.38 -6.62
CA ALA A 440 -25.28 -2.80 -6.63
C ALA A 440 -25.64 -3.47 -5.30
N ASN A 441 -26.11 -4.71 -5.39
CA ASN A 441 -26.18 -5.64 -4.29
C ASN A 441 -25.39 -6.90 -4.70
N PHE A 442 -24.26 -7.13 -4.05
CA PHE A 442 -23.44 -8.33 -4.23
C PHE A 442 -23.82 -9.46 -3.25
N GLY A 443 -24.86 -9.22 -2.43
CA GLY A 443 -25.42 -10.16 -1.45
C GLY A 443 -25.20 -9.76 0.01
N ALA A 444 -24.69 -8.55 0.30
CA ALA A 444 -24.61 -8.00 1.65
C ALA A 444 -25.99 -7.66 2.25
N THR A 445 -27.02 -7.63 1.40
CA THR A 445 -28.43 -7.58 1.79
C THR A 445 -29.18 -8.61 0.96
N ALA A 446 -30.42 -8.93 1.35
CA ALA A 446 -31.25 -9.84 0.56
C ALA A 446 -31.40 -9.32 -0.89
N PHE A 447 -31.21 -10.22 -1.86
CA PHE A 447 -31.48 -9.91 -3.26
C PHE A 447 -32.98 -9.59 -3.44
N ALA A 448 -33.29 -8.66 -4.34
CA ALA A 448 -34.66 -8.29 -4.68
C ALA A 448 -35.39 -9.46 -5.35
N TYR A 449 -34.65 -10.29 -6.10
CA TYR A 449 -35.15 -11.51 -6.71
C TYR A 449 -34.31 -12.71 -6.29
N THR A 450 -34.95 -13.88 -6.18
CA THR A 450 -34.27 -15.12 -5.82
C THR A 450 -33.24 -15.48 -6.90
N PRO A 451 -31.95 -15.60 -6.58
CA PRO A 451 -30.93 -15.98 -7.56
C PRO A 451 -31.22 -17.37 -8.17
N PRO A 452 -30.77 -17.63 -9.40
CA PRO A 452 -30.83 -18.98 -9.97
C PRO A 452 -30.14 -20.01 -9.07
N THR A 453 -30.62 -21.25 -9.09
CA THR A 453 -30.12 -22.32 -8.22
C THR A 453 -28.60 -22.51 -8.36
N GLY A 454 -27.90 -22.55 -7.23
CA GLY A 454 -26.46 -22.78 -7.15
C GLY A 454 -25.59 -21.52 -7.24
N PHE A 455 -26.16 -20.36 -7.55
CA PHE A 455 -25.43 -19.09 -7.56
C PHE A 455 -25.36 -18.48 -6.16
N LYS A 456 -24.19 -17.93 -5.81
CA LYS A 456 -23.89 -17.39 -4.48
C LYS A 456 -23.68 -15.88 -4.52
N ALA A 457 -23.91 -15.25 -3.37
CA ALA A 457 -23.42 -13.89 -3.09
C ALA A 457 -21.89 -13.82 -3.22
N LEU A 458 -21.37 -12.70 -3.72
CA LEU A 458 -19.94 -12.49 -3.87
C LEU A 458 -19.35 -11.90 -2.58
N CYS A 459 -18.81 -12.79 -1.74
CA CYS A 459 -18.12 -12.44 -0.50
C CYS A 459 -16.98 -13.43 -0.20
N THR A 460 -16.06 -13.03 0.69
CA THR A 460 -14.84 -13.79 0.96
C THR A 460 -15.11 -15.16 1.59
N ALA A 461 -16.19 -15.33 2.36
CA ALA A 461 -16.57 -16.64 2.90
C ALA A 461 -17.07 -17.61 1.82
N ASN A 462 -17.63 -17.11 0.71
CA ASN A 462 -18.13 -17.92 -0.39
C ASN A 462 -17.04 -18.31 -1.39
N LEU A 463 -15.86 -17.66 -1.34
CA LEU A 463 -14.72 -18.00 -2.20
C LEU A 463 -14.28 -19.45 -2.00
N PRO A 464 -13.73 -20.10 -3.05
CA PRO A 464 -13.12 -21.41 -2.91
C PRO A 464 -12.07 -21.43 -1.80
N ALA A 465 -11.96 -22.56 -1.09
CA ALA A 465 -10.94 -22.73 -0.08
C ALA A 465 -9.54 -22.66 -0.72
N VAL A 466 -8.64 -21.89 -0.10
CA VAL A 466 -7.23 -21.84 -0.48
C VAL A 466 -6.47 -23.06 0.05
N SER A 467 -5.51 -23.55 -0.72
CA SER A 467 -4.66 -24.68 -0.32
C SER A 467 -3.65 -24.30 0.77
N ILE A 468 -3.20 -23.04 0.78
CA ILE A 468 -2.26 -22.49 1.77
C ILE A 468 -2.99 -21.44 2.60
N LYS A 469 -3.28 -21.78 3.86
CA LYS A 469 -3.93 -20.87 4.83
C LYS A 469 -2.95 -19.95 5.53
N LYS A 470 -1.73 -20.43 5.78
CA LYS A 470 -0.66 -19.71 6.46
C LYS A 470 0.57 -19.60 5.56
N PRO A 471 0.63 -18.58 4.68
CA PRO A 471 1.74 -18.38 3.74
C PRO A 471 3.13 -18.37 4.40
N SER A 472 3.23 -17.92 5.65
CA SER A 472 4.51 -17.86 6.38
C SER A 472 5.15 -19.22 6.69
N ASP A 473 4.43 -20.34 6.49
CA ASP A 473 5.01 -21.69 6.57
C ASP A 473 5.77 -22.07 5.28
N HIS A 474 5.65 -21.26 4.21
CA HIS A 474 6.26 -21.51 2.90
C HIS A 474 7.13 -20.37 2.38
N PHE A 475 6.82 -19.12 2.74
CA PHE A 475 7.63 -17.96 2.42
C PHE A 475 7.55 -16.93 3.53
N ASN A 476 8.68 -16.38 3.97
CA ASN A 476 8.70 -15.28 4.93
C ASN A 476 9.89 -14.34 4.70
N THR A 477 9.75 -13.13 5.22
CA THR A 477 10.79 -12.10 5.20
C THR A 477 11.28 -11.86 6.62
N VAL A 478 12.59 -11.79 6.80
CA VAL A 478 13.23 -11.49 8.08
C VAL A 478 14.12 -10.25 7.98
N LEU A 479 14.09 -9.42 9.02
CA LEU A 479 14.99 -8.28 9.19
C LEU A 479 15.92 -8.56 10.35
N ALA A 480 17.21 -8.30 10.16
CA ALA A 480 18.21 -8.45 11.20
C ALA A 480 19.40 -7.52 10.96
N ALA A 481 20.25 -7.37 11.97
CA ALA A 481 21.46 -6.57 11.87
C ALA A 481 22.62 -7.40 11.29
N GLY A 482 23.23 -6.92 10.21
CA GLY A 482 24.48 -7.44 9.64
C GLY A 482 24.59 -8.95 9.63
N ALA A 483 25.63 -9.47 10.28
CA ALA A 483 25.95 -10.90 10.35
C ALA A 483 24.83 -11.81 10.90
N SER A 484 23.90 -11.29 11.71
CA SER A 484 22.81 -12.11 12.29
C SER A 484 21.71 -12.46 11.28
N ILE A 485 21.72 -11.85 10.09
CA ILE A 485 20.67 -12.10 9.07
C ILE A 485 20.66 -13.54 8.58
N LYS A 486 21.82 -14.16 8.44
CA LYS A 486 21.92 -15.54 7.95
C LYS A 486 21.30 -16.51 8.94
N SER A 487 21.73 -16.50 10.21
CA SER A 487 21.16 -17.39 11.22
C SER A 487 19.66 -17.16 11.43
N SER A 488 19.18 -15.91 11.31
CA SER A 488 17.75 -15.59 11.41
C SER A 488 16.94 -16.14 10.23
N SER A 489 17.53 -16.16 9.02
CA SER A 489 16.91 -16.67 7.79
C SER A 489 16.88 -18.20 7.79
N GLU A 490 17.99 -18.85 8.12
CA GLU A 490 18.11 -20.32 8.18
C GLU A 490 17.27 -20.94 9.30
N ALA A 491 16.90 -20.18 10.33
CA ALA A 491 16.02 -20.64 11.39
C ALA A 491 14.55 -20.81 10.94
N LEU A 492 14.16 -20.25 9.78
CA LEU A 492 12.78 -20.32 9.31
C LEU A 492 12.39 -21.71 8.81
N TYR A 493 13.27 -22.35 8.03
CA TYR A 493 12.98 -23.62 7.36
C TYR A 493 14.21 -24.54 7.31
N THR A 494 13.98 -25.86 7.26
CA THR A 494 15.05 -26.85 7.11
C THR A 494 15.61 -26.91 5.69
N TYR A 495 14.76 -26.77 4.67
CA TYR A 495 15.12 -26.78 3.26
C TYR A 495 14.65 -25.47 2.64
N PHE A 496 15.58 -24.69 2.07
CA PHE A 496 15.27 -23.36 1.61
C PHE A 496 16.14 -22.89 0.45
N LEU A 497 15.65 -21.82 -0.18
CA LEU A 497 16.41 -20.75 -0.80
C LEU A 497 16.28 -19.52 0.09
N GLU A 498 17.40 -18.90 0.47
CA GLU A 498 17.45 -17.60 1.11
C GLU A 498 18.11 -16.58 0.19
N TRP A 499 17.56 -15.37 0.14
CA TRP A 499 18.09 -14.25 -0.61
C TRP A 499 18.32 -13.07 0.34
N ILE A 500 19.59 -12.79 0.61
CA ILE A 500 20.04 -11.78 1.58
C ILE A 500 20.51 -10.51 0.86
N LYS A 501 20.18 -9.35 1.44
CA LYS A 501 20.70 -8.04 1.01
C LYS A 501 20.98 -7.12 2.19
N ASP A 502 22.15 -6.48 2.18
CA ASP A 502 22.45 -5.31 3.02
C ASP A 502 21.67 -4.11 2.49
N ARG A 503 20.88 -3.46 3.36
CA ARG A 503 20.01 -2.34 2.99
C ARG A 503 20.68 -0.99 3.17
N ALA A 504 21.68 -0.92 4.05
CA ALA A 504 22.37 0.32 4.40
C ALA A 504 23.60 0.57 3.53
N ASN A 505 24.19 -0.47 2.94
CA ASN A 505 25.45 -0.38 2.20
C ASN A 505 25.35 -0.93 0.77
N SER A 506 26.27 -0.46 -0.08
CA SER A 506 26.41 -0.91 -1.46
C SER A 506 27.06 -2.30 -1.58
N GLN A 507 26.43 -3.33 -1.02
CA GLN A 507 26.87 -4.72 -1.07
C GLN A 507 26.00 -5.57 -2.00
N ASN A 508 26.61 -6.58 -2.61
CA ASN A 508 25.93 -7.50 -3.52
C ASN A 508 24.85 -8.30 -2.80
N HIS A 509 23.81 -8.65 -3.53
CA HIS A 509 22.83 -9.64 -3.10
C HIS A 509 23.49 -11.02 -2.98
N GLN A 510 23.03 -11.85 -2.05
CA GLN A 510 23.57 -13.20 -1.83
C GLN A 510 22.45 -14.22 -1.75
N LEU A 511 22.44 -15.18 -2.70
CA LEU A 511 21.47 -16.27 -2.78
C LEU A 511 22.13 -17.59 -2.37
N ILE A 512 21.60 -18.21 -1.33
CA ILE A 512 22.07 -19.46 -0.74
C ILE A 512 20.92 -20.45 -0.75
N ASP A 513 21.21 -21.72 -1.06
CA ASP A 513 20.22 -22.77 -0.93
C ASP A 513 20.79 -24.08 -0.41
N THR A 514 19.88 -24.88 0.12
CA THR A 514 20.20 -26.15 0.76
C THR A 514 20.64 -27.26 -0.20
N VAL A 515 20.40 -27.13 -1.52
CA VAL A 515 20.86 -28.11 -2.52
C VAL A 515 22.35 -27.96 -2.78
N ARG A 516 22.85 -26.72 -2.79
CA ARG A 516 24.26 -26.37 -3.01
C ARG A 516 25.05 -26.24 -1.71
N GLY A 517 24.35 -26.23 -0.58
CA GLY A 517 24.92 -26.07 0.76
C GLY A 517 24.92 -24.62 1.24
N THR A 518 25.15 -24.43 2.54
CA THR A 518 24.90 -23.15 3.23
C THR A 518 26.05 -22.13 3.14
N SER A 519 27.14 -22.45 2.43
CA SER A 519 28.29 -21.55 2.22
C SER A 519 28.42 -21.05 0.78
N ALA A 520 27.80 -21.74 -0.18
CA ALA A 520 27.84 -21.41 -1.60
C ALA A 520 26.88 -20.27 -1.91
N VAL A 521 27.38 -19.23 -2.58
CA VAL A 521 26.61 -18.01 -2.89
C VAL A 521 26.59 -17.76 -4.38
N LEU A 522 25.42 -17.34 -4.87
CA LEU A 522 25.32 -16.63 -6.14
C LEU A 522 24.85 -15.20 -5.90
N GLN A 523 25.36 -14.26 -6.68
CA GLN A 523 25.04 -12.83 -6.54
C GLN A 523 24.13 -12.39 -7.67
N SER A 524 22.89 -11.99 -7.36
CA SER A 524 21.86 -11.69 -8.38
C SER A 524 22.20 -10.47 -9.25
N ASN A 525 23.08 -9.59 -8.76
CA ASN A 525 23.46 -8.35 -9.42
C ASN A 525 24.80 -8.45 -10.17
N THR A 526 25.36 -9.65 -10.33
CA THR A 526 26.63 -9.85 -11.05
C THR A 526 26.55 -11.04 -12.01
N THR A 527 27.53 -11.13 -12.92
CA THR A 527 27.72 -12.32 -13.77
C THR A 527 28.53 -13.40 -13.09
N ALA A 528 29.08 -13.16 -11.90
CA ALA A 528 30.03 -14.05 -11.25
C ALA A 528 29.49 -15.48 -11.15
N ALA A 529 30.40 -16.45 -11.27
CA ALA A 529 30.15 -17.83 -10.89
C ALA A 529 29.92 -17.94 -9.37
N GLU A 530 29.73 -19.16 -8.86
CA GLU A 530 29.53 -19.41 -7.43
C GLU A 530 30.70 -18.89 -6.59
N THR A 531 30.38 -18.20 -5.49
CA THR A 531 31.32 -17.62 -4.54
C THR A 531 31.02 -18.12 -3.12
N THR A 532 31.68 -17.52 -2.12
CA THR A 532 31.47 -17.83 -0.70
C THR A 532 30.71 -16.71 -0.02
N TYR A 533 29.87 -17.06 0.94
CA TYR A 533 29.14 -16.09 1.77
C TYR A 533 30.06 -15.09 2.47
N SER A 534 29.68 -13.82 2.37
CA SER A 534 30.26 -12.71 3.12
C SER A 534 29.18 -12.08 3.98
N ALA A 535 29.40 -12.00 5.29
CA ALA A 535 28.42 -11.39 6.20
C ALA A 535 28.19 -9.91 5.86
N PRO A 536 26.92 -9.45 5.77
CA PRO A 536 26.61 -8.04 5.66
C PRO A 536 27.07 -7.24 6.88
N SER A 537 27.41 -5.97 6.68
CA SER A 537 27.81 -5.06 7.77
C SER A 537 26.65 -4.21 8.31
N GLY A 538 25.65 -3.92 7.48
CA GLY A 538 24.52 -3.06 7.81
C GLY A 538 23.23 -3.79 8.14
N THR A 539 22.17 -3.03 8.39
CA THR A 539 20.82 -3.59 8.53
C THR A 539 20.44 -4.35 7.26
N SER A 540 19.98 -5.58 7.42
CA SER A 540 19.81 -6.51 6.31
C SER A 540 18.40 -7.07 6.26
N VAL A 541 18.05 -7.62 5.10
CA VAL A 541 16.82 -8.35 4.83
C VAL A 541 17.15 -9.72 4.24
N GLY A 542 16.35 -10.72 4.60
CA GLY A 542 16.38 -12.07 4.04
C GLY A 542 14.98 -12.45 3.57
N TRP A 543 14.86 -12.82 2.30
CA TRP A 543 13.65 -13.43 1.73
C TRP A 543 13.87 -14.92 1.59
N VAL A 544 13.05 -15.73 2.26
CA VAL A 544 13.30 -17.17 2.39
C VAL A 544 12.10 -17.97 1.87
N TRP A 545 12.35 -18.86 0.90
CA TRP A 545 11.36 -19.79 0.34
C TRP A 545 11.66 -21.21 0.81
N ASN A 546 10.63 -21.91 1.31
CA ASN A 546 10.71 -23.29 1.78
C ASN A 546 10.62 -24.27 0.60
N SER A 547 11.73 -24.95 0.28
CA SER A 547 11.78 -25.96 -0.79
C SER A 547 11.29 -27.34 -0.36
N GLY A 548 10.82 -27.50 0.88
CA GLY A 548 9.98 -28.60 1.35
C GLY A 548 10.73 -29.87 1.76
N ALA A 549 11.70 -30.31 0.97
CA ALA A 549 12.40 -31.58 1.20
C ALA A 549 13.87 -31.55 0.76
N ALA A 550 14.65 -32.54 1.19
CA ALA A 550 16.01 -32.74 0.69
C ALA A 550 16.02 -32.98 -0.83
N ALA A 551 17.14 -32.65 -1.47
CA ALA A 551 17.30 -32.86 -2.91
C ALA A 551 17.33 -34.35 -3.28
N VAL A 552 16.53 -34.74 -4.28
CA VAL A 552 16.49 -36.10 -4.83
C VAL A 552 16.76 -36.08 -6.34
N THR A 553 17.21 -37.22 -6.87
CA THR A 553 17.41 -37.38 -8.32
C THR A 553 16.07 -37.38 -9.06
N ASN A 554 15.99 -36.64 -10.17
CA ASN A 554 14.82 -36.53 -11.02
C ASN A 554 15.19 -36.86 -12.48
N ASN A 555 14.44 -37.81 -13.07
CA ASN A 555 14.65 -38.32 -14.43
C ASN A 555 13.48 -38.00 -15.38
N ALA A 556 12.64 -37.02 -15.06
CA ALA A 556 11.50 -36.65 -15.90
C ALA A 556 11.91 -35.91 -17.20
N GLY A 557 13.10 -35.31 -17.22
CA GLY A 557 13.69 -34.67 -18.40
C GLY A 557 14.68 -35.58 -19.14
N SER A 558 15.14 -35.13 -20.31
CA SER A 558 16.19 -35.82 -21.07
C SER A 558 17.60 -35.66 -20.48
N VAL A 559 17.77 -34.75 -19.51
CA VAL A 559 18.96 -34.63 -18.66
C VAL A 559 18.53 -34.81 -17.21
N THR A 560 19.23 -35.69 -16.48
CA THR A 560 19.01 -35.91 -15.05
C THR A 560 19.33 -34.66 -14.24
N SER A 561 18.46 -34.34 -13.28
CA SER A 561 18.63 -33.24 -12.33
C SER A 561 18.56 -33.72 -10.87
N GLN A 562 19.09 -32.89 -9.97
CA GLN A 562 18.79 -32.96 -8.54
C GLN A 562 17.77 -31.89 -8.19
N VAL A 563 16.72 -32.28 -7.48
CA VAL A 563 15.55 -31.44 -7.21
C VAL A 563 15.19 -31.48 -5.73
N SER A 564 15.13 -30.30 -5.10
CA SER A 564 14.41 -30.07 -3.84
C SER A 564 13.13 -29.33 -4.20
N ALA A 565 11.95 -29.91 -3.93
CA ALA A 565 10.68 -29.35 -4.36
C ALA A 565 9.62 -29.37 -3.25
N ASN A 566 8.86 -28.28 -3.19
CA ASN A 566 7.64 -28.12 -2.43
C ASN A 566 6.48 -27.88 -3.42
N PRO A 567 5.86 -28.95 -3.95
CA PRO A 567 4.73 -28.83 -4.86
C PRO A 567 3.54 -28.08 -4.25
N THR A 568 3.35 -28.17 -2.92
CA THR A 568 2.27 -27.50 -2.20
C THR A 568 2.35 -25.98 -2.34
N SER A 569 3.55 -25.40 -2.23
CA SER A 569 3.80 -23.97 -2.44
C SER A 569 4.27 -23.62 -3.84
N GLY A 570 4.34 -24.61 -4.73
CA GLY A 570 4.81 -24.43 -6.10
C GLY A 570 6.26 -23.96 -6.21
N PHE A 571 7.16 -24.31 -5.28
CA PHE A 571 8.56 -23.87 -5.32
C PHE A 571 9.55 -25.03 -5.43
N SER A 572 10.56 -24.92 -6.30
CA SER A 572 11.63 -25.92 -6.40
C SER A 572 12.99 -25.32 -6.72
N ILE A 573 14.02 -26.03 -6.29
CA ILE A 573 15.43 -25.77 -6.54
C ILE A 573 15.97 -26.95 -7.36
N VAL A 574 16.48 -26.66 -8.55
CA VAL A 574 16.87 -27.66 -9.55
C VAL A 574 18.32 -27.44 -9.93
N THR A 575 19.15 -28.49 -9.91
CA THR A 575 20.54 -28.44 -10.39
C THR A 575 20.81 -29.56 -11.40
N TRP A 576 21.64 -29.27 -12.40
CA TRP A 576 22.02 -30.21 -13.47
C TRP A 576 23.32 -29.77 -14.14
N THR A 577 23.83 -30.59 -15.05
CA THR A 577 24.97 -30.26 -15.92
C THR A 577 24.47 -29.92 -17.32
N HIS A 578 24.79 -28.74 -17.83
CA HIS A 578 24.39 -28.28 -19.16
C HIS A 578 25.07 -29.11 -20.27
N THR A 579 24.32 -29.44 -21.32
CA THR A 579 24.83 -30.12 -22.52
C THR A 579 24.54 -29.33 -23.78
N THR A 580 25.48 -29.35 -24.73
CA THR A 580 25.32 -28.75 -26.07
C THR A 580 25.05 -29.80 -27.17
N SER A 581 24.84 -31.07 -26.81
CA SER A 581 24.60 -32.18 -27.75
C SER A 581 23.21 -32.19 -28.41
N GLY A 582 22.37 -31.19 -28.12
CA GLY A 582 21.01 -31.05 -28.62
C GLY A 582 20.13 -30.32 -27.61
N ASN A 583 18.99 -29.77 -28.06
CA ASN A 583 18.00 -29.21 -27.14
C ASN A 583 17.51 -30.29 -26.19
N TYR A 584 17.30 -29.94 -24.93
CA TYR A 584 17.01 -30.90 -23.87
C TYR A 584 15.98 -30.38 -22.89
N THR A 585 15.52 -31.26 -22.01
CA THR A 585 14.60 -30.92 -20.93
C THR A 585 15.17 -31.33 -19.57
N VAL A 586 14.84 -30.56 -18.54
CA VAL A 586 15.26 -30.79 -17.15
C VAL A 586 14.02 -30.95 -16.27
N GLY A 587 13.98 -32.00 -15.45
CA GLY A 587 12.89 -32.22 -14.50
C GLY A 587 12.91 -31.22 -13.34
N HIS A 588 11.77 -30.62 -13.00
CA HIS A 588 11.65 -29.61 -11.92
C HIS A 588 10.86 -30.06 -10.69
N GLY A 589 10.04 -31.11 -10.82
CA GLY A 589 9.39 -31.78 -9.68
C GLY A 589 8.14 -31.11 -9.09
N LEU A 590 7.60 -30.03 -9.68
CA LEU A 590 6.45 -29.33 -9.12
C LEU A 590 5.09 -30.00 -9.42
N GLY A 591 4.98 -30.78 -10.49
CA GLY A 591 3.67 -31.31 -10.95
C GLY A 591 2.70 -30.23 -11.46
N ALA A 592 3.15 -28.98 -11.54
CA ALA A 592 2.43 -27.82 -12.06
C ALA A 592 3.37 -26.98 -12.91
N THR A 593 2.85 -26.26 -13.91
CA THR A 593 3.65 -25.45 -14.83
C THR A 593 4.22 -24.22 -14.11
N PRO A 594 5.56 -24.03 -14.06
CA PRO A 594 6.18 -22.82 -13.55
C PRO A 594 5.73 -21.57 -14.32
N LYS A 595 5.54 -20.47 -13.60
CA LYS A 595 5.22 -19.13 -14.11
C LYS A 595 6.36 -18.13 -13.90
N LEU A 596 7.38 -18.52 -13.13
CA LEU A 596 8.67 -17.82 -13.05
C LEU A 596 9.78 -18.87 -12.94
N ILE A 597 10.83 -18.72 -13.74
CA ILE A 597 12.07 -19.52 -13.59
C ILE A 597 13.23 -18.54 -13.57
N VAL A 598 14.07 -18.61 -12.54
CA VAL A 598 15.31 -17.84 -12.43
C VAL A 598 16.48 -18.80 -12.47
N GLN A 599 17.33 -18.68 -13.49
CA GLN A 599 18.39 -19.63 -13.80
C GLN A 599 19.77 -18.97 -13.78
N LYS A 600 20.80 -19.74 -13.39
CA LYS A 600 22.19 -19.29 -13.39
C LYS A 600 23.20 -20.43 -13.62
N SER A 601 24.25 -20.12 -14.38
CA SER A 601 25.48 -20.94 -14.40
C SER A 601 26.30 -20.67 -13.13
N ARG A 602 26.70 -21.76 -12.47
CA ARG A 602 27.42 -21.76 -11.20
C ARG A 602 28.92 -21.95 -11.38
N SER A 603 29.34 -22.56 -12.48
CA SER A 603 30.74 -22.81 -12.82
C SER A 603 31.36 -21.74 -13.71
N THR A 604 30.53 -21.00 -14.46
CA THR A 604 30.99 -19.98 -15.40
C THR A 604 30.33 -18.63 -15.14
N ALA A 605 31.09 -17.56 -15.40
CA ALA A 605 30.61 -16.19 -15.27
C ALA A 605 29.63 -15.80 -16.41
N LEU A 606 28.36 -16.21 -16.28
CA LEU A 606 27.26 -15.89 -17.19
C LEU A 606 26.15 -15.08 -16.49
N ASN A 607 25.26 -14.48 -17.28
CA ASN A 607 24.08 -13.76 -16.79
C ASN A 607 23.07 -14.68 -16.08
N TRP A 608 22.16 -14.06 -15.33
CA TRP A 608 20.99 -14.71 -14.75
C TRP A 608 19.81 -14.61 -15.71
N ASP A 609 19.27 -15.75 -16.13
CA ASP A 609 18.21 -15.80 -17.13
C ASP A 609 16.86 -16.07 -16.50
N VAL A 610 15.85 -15.26 -16.88
CA VAL A 610 14.52 -15.29 -16.30
C VAL A 610 13.48 -15.61 -17.34
N TYR A 611 12.69 -16.66 -17.08
CA TYR A 611 11.47 -16.99 -17.82
C TYR A 611 10.25 -16.36 -17.15
N HIS A 612 9.34 -15.81 -17.95
CA HIS A 612 8.01 -15.40 -17.51
C HIS A 612 7.00 -15.52 -18.67
N PRO A 613 5.77 -16.03 -18.44
CA PRO A 613 4.81 -16.33 -19.51
C PRO A 613 4.24 -15.10 -20.22
N SER A 614 4.31 -13.92 -19.60
CA SER A 614 3.90 -12.65 -20.23
C SER A 614 4.91 -12.09 -21.23
N LEU A 615 6.08 -12.72 -21.39
CA LEU A 615 7.06 -12.33 -22.42
C LEU A 615 6.65 -12.90 -23.79
N ALA A 616 7.20 -12.32 -24.87
CA ALA A 616 7.02 -12.93 -26.18
C ALA A 616 7.65 -14.34 -26.21
N ALA A 617 7.10 -15.23 -27.03
CA ALA A 617 7.51 -16.63 -27.06
C ALA A 617 9.03 -16.78 -27.31
N GLY A 618 9.71 -17.51 -26.42
CA GLY A 618 11.16 -17.74 -26.48
C GLY A 618 12.03 -16.63 -25.86
N ASN A 619 11.43 -15.51 -25.45
CA ASN A 619 12.16 -14.40 -24.83
C ASN A 619 12.48 -14.66 -23.35
N ARG A 620 13.50 -13.96 -22.86
CA ARG A 620 13.94 -13.93 -21.47
C ARG A 620 14.12 -12.51 -20.97
N LEU A 621 14.12 -12.35 -19.65
CA LEU A 621 14.72 -11.19 -18.99
C LEU A 621 16.05 -11.59 -18.34
N ILE A 622 16.87 -10.60 -18.00
CA ILE A 622 18.17 -10.84 -17.35
C ILE A 622 18.15 -10.21 -15.95
N LEU A 623 18.25 -11.02 -14.89
CA LEU A 623 18.07 -10.56 -13.51
C LEU A 623 19.17 -9.58 -13.06
N ASN A 624 20.37 -9.70 -13.61
CA ASN A 624 21.52 -8.84 -13.29
C ASN A 624 21.69 -7.66 -14.27
N SER A 625 20.63 -7.28 -15.00
CA SER A 625 20.67 -6.24 -16.03
C SER A 625 19.40 -5.40 -16.05
N PRO A 626 19.47 -4.10 -16.39
CA PRO A 626 18.29 -3.28 -16.63
C PRO A 626 17.63 -3.57 -17.99
N ALA A 627 18.26 -4.37 -18.87
CA ALA A 627 17.75 -4.60 -20.23
C ALA A 627 16.27 -5.04 -20.25
N ALA A 628 15.56 -4.62 -21.29
CA ALA A 628 14.24 -5.14 -21.63
C ALA A 628 14.35 -6.63 -22.05
N GLN A 629 13.22 -7.26 -22.39
CA GLN A 629 13.24 -8.65 -22.82
C GLN A 629 14.13 -8.88 -24.05
N GLY A 630 14.89 -9.98 -24.04
CA GLY A 630 15.77 -10.41 -25.14
C GLY A 630 15.34 -11.75 -25.73
N THR A 631 15.69 -12.00 -26.99
CA THR A 631 15.28 -13.20 -27.74
C THR A 631 16.17 -14.41 -27.47
N GLY A 632 15.64 -15.61 -27.79
CA GLY A 632 16.47 -16.77 -28.15
C GLY A 632 17.07 -17.57 -26.99
N TYR A 633 16.33 -17.80 -25.90
CA TYR A 633 16.83 -18.59 -24.77
C TYR A 633 16.04 -19.85 -24.44
N TRP A 634 14.71 -19.79 -24.57
CA TRP A 634 13.81 -20.92 -24.29
C TRP A 634 13.28 -21.48 -25.62
N THR A 635 13.20 -22.81 -25.75
CA THR A 635 12.55 -23.44 -26.93
C THR A 635 11.03 -23.40 -26.85
N GLY A 636 10.46 -23.10 -25.68
CA GLY A 636 9.02 -23.05 -25.44
C GLY A 636 8.69 -22.85 -23.95
N PRO A 637 7.40 -22.81 -23.59
CA PRO A 637 6.99 -22.75 -22.18
C PRO A 637 7.37 -24.07 -21.46
N PRO A 638 7.62 -24.02 -20.14
CA PRO A 638 7.79 -25.23 -19.34
C PRO A 638 6.49 -26.04 -19.28
N SER A 639 6.62 -27.35 -19.09
CA SER A 639 5.50 -28.23 -18.80
C SER A 639 5.26 -28.35 -17.29
N SER A 640 4.27 -29.15 -16.88
CA SER A 640 4.05 -29.46 -15.47
C SER A 640 5.16 -30.31 -14.84
N THR A 641 6.09 -30.86 -15.63
CA THR A 641 7.17 -31.74 -15.12
C THR A 641 8.58 -31.30 -15.55
N THR A 642 8.72 -30.57 -16.65
CA THR A 642 10.01 -30.28 -17.27
C THR A 642 10.16 -28.84 -17.77
N ILE A 643 11.40 -28.35 -17.78
CA ILE A 643 11.82 -27.06 -18.36
C ILE A 643 12.59 -27.36 -19.65
N PRO A 644 12.28 -26.70 -20.77
CA PRO A 644 12.98 -26.94 -22.02
C PRO A 644 14.12 -25.92 -22.22
N HIS A 645 15.28 -26.39 -22.68
CA HIS A 645 16.50 -25.58 -22.83
C HIS A 645 17.06 -25.64 -24.25
N LEU A 646 17.62 -24.52 -24.71
CA LEU A 646 18.47 -24.44 -25.90
C LEU A 646 19.92 -24.80 -25.57
N THR A 647 20.64 -25.36 -26.54
CA THR A 647 22.10 -25.59 -26.45
C THR A 647 22.91 -24.31 -26.29
N THR A 648 22.35 -23.15 -26.65
CA THR A 648 23.00 -21.84 -26.52
C THR A 648 22.80 -21.18 -25.15
N SER A 649 22.12 -21.87 -24.22
CA SER A 649 21.75 -21.26 -22.93
C SER A 649 22.90 -21.18 -21.92
N ALA A 650 23.93 -22.01 -22.04
CA ALA A 650 25.16 -21.96 -21.25
C ALA A 650 26.29 -22.68 -22.00
N ASN A 651 27.47 -22.81 -21.38
CA ASN A 651 28.57 -23.58 -21.96
C ASN A 651 28.39 -25.08 -21.70
N ASN A 652 28.96 -25.92 -22.57
CA ASN A 652 28.96 -27.36 -22.36
C ASN A 652 29.64 -27.72 -21.02
N ASN A 653 29.01 -28.59 -20.24
CA ASN A 653 29.42 -29.00 -18.89
C ASN A 653 29.28 -27.92 -17.80
N ASP A 654 28.62 -26.78 -18.06
CA ASP A 654 28.32 -25.83 -17.00
C ASP A 654 27.43 -26.46 -15.92
N LEU A 655 27.78 -26.25 -14.66
CA LEU A 655 26.92 -26.59 -13.53
C LEU A 655 25.85 -25.52 -13.41
N MET A 656 24.58 -25.93 -13.42
CA MET A 656 23.45 -25.02 -13.45
C MET A 656 22.64 -25.08 -12.16
N VAL A 657 21.89 -23.99 -11.91
CA VAL A 657 20.80 -23.96 -10.94
C VAL A 657 19.60 -23.21 -11.54
N ALA A 658 18.39 -23.66 -11.19
CA ALA A 658 17.15 -22.97 -11.47
C ALA A 658 16.24 -22.95 -10.23
N TYR A 659 15.64 -21.80 -9.97
CA TYR A 659 14.58 -21.60 -8.99
C TYR A 659 13.26 -21.46 -9.74
N CYS A 660 12.35 -22.40 -9.52
CA CYS A 660 11.10 -22.49 -10.28
C CYS A 660 9.92 -22.20 -9.36
N PHE A 661 8.98 -21.39 -9.86
CA PHE A 661 7.79 -21.00 -9.12
C PHE A 661 6.54 -21.24 -9.95
N ALA A 662 5.62 -22.08 -9.48
CA ALA A 662 4.28 -22.25 -10.00
C ALA A 662 3.28 -21.35 -9.23
N GLU A 663 2.24 -20.90 -9.93
CA GLU A 663 1.16 -20.13 -9.32
C GLU A 663 0.28 -21.03 -8.44
N ILE A 664 0.07 -20.60 -7.19
CA ILE A 664 -0.84 -21.25 -6.25
C ILE A 664 -1.90 -20.22 -5.83
N PRO A 665 -3.20 -20.43 -6.15
CA PRO A 665 -4.26 -19.50 -5.79
C PRO A 665 -4.27 -19.13 -4.30
N GLY A 666 -4.31 -17.83 -4.00
CA GLY A 666 -4.26 -17.30 -2.64
C GLY A 666 -2.87 -17.25 -1.99
N TYR A 667 -1.82 -17.73 -2.67
CA TYR A 667 -0.45 -17.75 -2.15
C TYR A 667 0.58 -17.07 -3.07
N SER A 668 0.57 -17.37 -4.36
CA SER A 668 1.50 -16.78 -5.33
C SER A 668 0.77 -16.35 -6.59
N LYS A 669 1.23 -15.26 -7.21
CA LYS A 669 0.66 -14.69 -8.44
C LYS A 669 1.79 -14.22 -9.35
N PHE A 670 1.67 -14.53 -10.63
CA PHE A 670 2.63 -14.13 -11.67
C PHE A 670 1.85 -13.58 -12.86
N GLY A 671 2.26 -12.44 -13.38
CA GLY A 671 1.51 -11.81 -14.45
C GLY A 671 2.17 -10.54 -14.96
N SER A 672 1.40 -9.75 -15.68
CA SER A 672 1.85 -8.46 -16.19
C SER A 672 0.79 -7.39 -15.99
N TYR A 673 1.22 -6.13 -15.97
CA TYR A 673 0.34 -4.97 -15.99
C TYR A 673 0.94 -3.89 -16.89
N THR A 674 0.10 -2.98 -17.37
CA THR A 674 0.53 -1.81 -18.13
C THR A 674 0.50 -0.59 -17.21
N GLY A 675 1.63 0.09 -17.07
CA GLY A 675 1.69 1.35 -16.34
C GLY A 675 1.04 2.49 -17.10
N ASN A 676 0.82 3.61 -16.43
CA ASN A 676 0.02 4.72 -16.96
C ASN A 676 0.64 6.11 -16.75
N ALA A 677 1.86 6.17 -16.23
CA ALA A 677 2.59 7.39 -15.90
C ALA A 677 1.81 8.37 -15.00
N SER A 678 0.95 7.85 -14.11
CA SER A 678 0.14 8.61 -13.15
C SER A 678 0.41 8.18 -11.70
N ASN A 679 0.32 9.12 -10.76
CA ASN A 679 0.35 8.81 -9.32
C ASN A 679 -0.87 7.97 -8.87
N ASP A 680 -1.95 7.96 -9.65
CA ASP A 680 -3.00 6.97 -9.54
C ASP A 680 -2.77 5.83 -10.54
N GLY A 681 -1.74 5.03 -10.23
CA GLY A 681 -1.26 3.95 -11.08
C GLY A 681 -2.25 2.77 -11.22
N PRO A 682 -1.88 1.75 -12.02
CA PRO A 682 -2.69 0.56 -12.18
C PRO A 682 -2.81 -0.21 -10.85
N PHE A 683 -3.99 -0.77 -10.58
CA PHE A 683 -4.21 -1.75 -9.51
C PHE A 683 -4.07 -3.15 -10.08
N VAL A 684 -3.31 -4.01 -9.39
CA VAL A 684 -3.05 -5.40 -9.76
C VAL A 684 -3.65 -6.32 -8.72
N TYR A 685 -4.68 -7.07 -9.11
CA TYR A 685 -5.35 -8.04 -8.25
C TYR A 685 -4.54 -9.35 -8.15
N CYS A 686 -4.19 -9.72 -6.92
CA CYS A 686 -3.49 -10.95 -6.59
C CYS A 686 -4.41 -12.02 -5.97
N GLY A 687 -5.52 -11.61 -5.34
CA GLY A 687 -6.37 -12.50 -4.53
C GLY A 687 -5.79 -12.83 -3.15
N PHE A 688 -4.79 -12.06 -2.72
CA PHE A 688 -4.15 -12.12 -1.42
C PHE A 688 -3.43 -10.80 -1.15
N ARG A 689 -3.06 -10.53 0.11
CA ARG A 689 -2.16 -9.44 0.45
C ARG A 689 -0.72 -9.85 0.15
N PRO A 690 0.02 -9.16 -0.72
CA PRO A 690 1.42 -9.48 -0.96
C PRO A 690 2.30 -9.24 0.27
N ARG A 691 3.14 -10.21 0.64
CA ARG A 691 4.31 -10.03 1.51
C ARG A 691 5.50 -9.53 0.72
N PHE A 692 5.66 -9.99 -0.51
CA PHE A 692 6.78 -9.69 -1.40
C PHE A 692 6.25 -9.43 -2.80
N ILE A 693 6.85 -8.45 -3.49
CA ILE A 693 6.56 -8.11 -4.88
C ILE A 693 7.88 -7.87 -5.60
N LEU A 694 8.13 -8.62 -6.68
CA LEU A 694 9.19 -8.38 -7.66
C LEU A 694 8.56 -7.79 -8.92
N VAL A 695 9.10 -6.70 -9.43
CA VAL A 695 8.62 -6.03 -10.66
C VAL A 695 9.78 -5.78 -11.62
N LYS A 696 9.50 -5.91 -12.92
CA LYS A 696 10.44 -5.54 -13.99
C LYS A 696 9.70 -5.04 -15.21
N ASP A 697 10.16 -3.91 -15.74
CA ASP A 697 9.79 -3.44 -17.07
C ASP A 697 10.28 -4.42 -18.15
N ALA A 698 9.34 -4.96 -18.93
CA ALA A 698 9.62 -5.88 -20.02
C ALA A 698 9.65 -5.19 -21.39
N SER A 699 9.20 -3.93 -21.48
CA SER A 699 9.16 -3.11 -22.69
C SER A 699 10.43 -2.30 -22.87
N VAL A 700 10.92 -1.66 -21.79
CA VAL A 700 12.04 -0.71 -21.80
C VAL A 700 13.11 -1.11 -20.79
N GLY A 701 14.34 -0.63 -21.01
CA GLY A 701 15.49 -0.92 -20.17
C GLY A 701 15.47 -0.20 -18.82
N ASN A 702 14.67 -0.68 -17.87
CA ASN A 702 14.57 -0.16 -16.50
C ASN A 702 14.98 -1.20 -15.43
N TYR A 703 15.18 -0.77 -14.18
CA TYR A 703 15.73 -1.64 -13.13
C TYR A 703 14.69 -2.61 -12.54
N TRP A 704 15.17 -3.73 -11.99
CA TRP A 704 14.32 -4.66 -11.23
C TRP A 704 14.02 -4.08 -9.85
N ASN A 705 12.82 -4.28 -9.32
CA ASN A 705 12.45 -3.73 -8.02
C ASN A 705 11.85 -4.81 -7.10
N ILE A 706 12.29 -4.86 -5.84
CA ILE A 706 11.72 -5.68 -4.77
C ILE A 706 11.10 -4.81 -3.68
N TYR A 707 9.82 -5.04 -3.42
CA TYR A 707 9.06 -4.47 -2.29
C TYR A 707 8.63 -5.59 -1.33
N ASP A 708 8.54 -5.29 -0.04
CA ASP A 708 7.91 -6.18 0.94
C ASP A 708 7.33 -5.44 2.15
N THR A 709 6.38 -6.08 2.82
CA THR A 709 5.67 -5.52 3.98
C THR A 709 6.40 -5.69 5.31
N ALA A 710 7.55 -6.37 5.34
CA ALA A 710 8.36 -6.46 6.55
C ALA A 710 9.19 -5.17 6.75
N ARG A 711 9.66 -4.59 5.64
CA ARG A 711 10.31 -3.28 5.61
C ARG A 711 9.25 -2.17 5.67
N SER A 712 8.37 -2.14 4.66
CA SER A 712 7.32 -1.12 4.57
C SER A 712 6.02 -1.59 5.22
N VAL A 713 5.88 -1.28 6.51
CA VAL A 713 4.75 -1.74 7.34
C VAL A 713 3.42 -1.03 7.04
N SER A 714 3.44 0.09 6.32
CA SER A 714 2.27 0.88 5.97
C SER A 714 2.33 1.40 4.54
N ASN A 715 1.17 1.76 3.99
CA ASN A 715 1.11 2.44 2.70
C ASN A 715 1.41 3.95 2.84
N PRO A 716 2.02 4.58 1.81
CA PRO A 716 2.59 3.94 0.64
C PRO A 716 3.87 3.16 1.00
N ALA A 717 3.99 1.93 0.51
CA ALA A 717 5.19 1.11 0.67
C ALA A 717 6.25 1.57 -0.33
N SER A 718 7.25 2.29 0.15
CA SER A 718 8.25 2.94 -0.69
C SER A 718 9.64 2.31 -0.63
N GLU A 719 9.95 1.52 0.40
CA GLU A 719 11.29 0.92 0.54
C GLU A 719 11.47 -0.20 -0.47
N HIS A 720 12.43 -0.02 -1.38
CA HIS A 720 12.71 -0.98 -2.43
C HIS A 720 14.21 -1.20 -2.66
N LEU A 721 14.51 -2.38 -3.17
CA LEU A 721 15.85 -2.85 -3.50
C LEU A 721 15.88 -3.39 -4.93
N PHE A 722 17.09 -3.49 -5.49
CA PHE A 722 17.28 -3.81 -6.90
C PHE A 722 18.06 -5.11 -7.06
N PRO A 723 17.43 -6.22 -7.46
CA PRO A 723 18.12 -7.48 -7.77
C PRO A 723 19.33 -7.35 -8.69
N ASN A 724 19.32 -6.37 -9.58
CA ASN A 724 20.35 -6.10 -10.58
C ASN A 724 21.42 -5.10 -10.14
N LEU A 725 21.34 -4.50 -8.94
CA LEU A 725 22.32 -3.54 -8.44
C LEU A 725 22.83 -3.92 -7.06
N SER A 726 23.95 -3.32 -6.64
CA SER A 726 24.46 -3.45 -5.27
C SER A 726 23.95 -2.35 -4.33
N ASN A 727 23.23 -1.35 -4.86
CA ASN A 727 22.82 -0.13 -4.15
C ASN A 727 22.15 -0.40 -2.80
N SER A 728 22.28 0.58 -1.89
CA SER A 728 21.46 0.66 -0.69
C SER A 728 19.99 0.83 -1.04
N GLU A 729 19.13 0.62 -0.05
CA GLU A 729 17.68 0.80 -0.14
C GLU A 729 17.30 2.23 -0.52
N LEU A 730 16.27 2.36 -1.37
CA LEU A 730 15.71 3.65 -1.82
C LEU A 730 14.22 3.73 -1.50
N THR A 731 13.68 4.96 -1.58
CA THR A 731 12.28 5.30 -1.23
C THR A 731 11.56 6.17 -2.27
N ASN A 732 12.12 6.30 -3.47
CA ASN A 732 11.62 7.21 -4.52
C ASN A 732 10.47 6.64 -5.38
N ASN A 733 10.16 5.35 -5.29
CA ASN A 733 9.04 4.69 -5.95
C ASN A 733 8.19 3.98 -4.91
N SER A 734 6.89 3.82 -5.15
CA SER A 734 6.02 3.20 -4.16
C SER A 734 4.80 2.49 -4.75
N PHE A 735 4.36 1.49 -3.99
CA PHE A 735 3.08 0.82 -4.15
C PHE A 735 2.22 1.05 -2.92
N ASP A 736 0.90 1.12 -3.08
CA ASP A 736 0.02 0.68 -2.00
C ASP A 736 -0.04 -0.85 -2.06
N ILE A 737 0.33 -1.52 -0.98
CA ILE A 737 0.14 -2.96 -0.80
C ILE A 737 -1.18 -3.16 -0.06
N LEU A 738 -2.09 -3.93 -0.66
CA LEU A 738 -3.50 -4.03 -0.31
C LEU A 738 -3.86 -5.48 0.03
N SER A 739 -5.02 -5.70 0.62
CA SER A 739 -5.56 -6.96 1.12
C SER A 739 -5.75 -8.02 0.03
N ASN A 740 -5.87 -7.58 -1.22
CA ASN A 740 -6.13 -8.41 -2.39
C ASN A 740 -5.17 -8.12 -3.56
N GLY A 741 -4.14 -7.29 -3.38
CA GLY A 741 -3.27 -6.87 -4.49
C GLY A 741 -2.32 -5.73 -4.16
N PHE A 742 -1.92 -4.97 -5.18
CA PHE A 742 -1.10 -3.77 -5.03
C PHE A 742 -1.44 -2.72 -6.10
N LYS A 743 -1.14 -1.44 -5.85
CA LYS A 743 -1.38 -0.34 -6.80
C LYS A 743 -0.19 0.61 -6.87
N ALA A 744 0.26 0.95 -8.08
CA ALA A 744 1.40 1.87 -8.23
C ALA A 744 0.99 3.30 -7.82
N ARG A 745 1.89 4.01 -7.11
CA ARG A 745 1.62 5.34 -6.54
C ARG A 745 2.59 6.43 -7.00
N THR A 746 3.49 6.11 -7.90
CA THR A 746 4.42 7.07 -8.53
C THR A 746 4.39 6.92 -10.05
N THR A 747 4.95 7.88 -10.76
CA THR A 747 5.13 7.84 -12.22
C THR A 747 6.48 7.24 -12.63
N GLY A 748 7.19 6.55 -11.72
CA GLY A 748 8.57 6.10 -11.95
C GLY A 748 8.66 5.05 -13.05
N GLY A 749 9.62 5.22 -13.98
CA GLY A 749 9.79 4.31 -15.13
C GLY A 749 10.08 2.86 -14.76
N ASP A 750 10.63 2.62 -13.57
CA ASP A 750 10.89 1.29 -13.04
C ASP A 750 9.61 0.49 -12.73
N ILE A 751 8.47 1.14 -12.50
CA ILE A 751 7.24 0.47 -12.06
C ILE A 751 5.94 0.97 -12.74
N ASN A 752 5.91 2.14 -13.39
CA ASN A 752 4.65 2.74 -13.84
C ASN A 752 4.76 3.79 -14.97
N ALA A 753 5.77 3.74 -15.85
CA ALA A 753 5.67 4.41 -17.15
C ALA A 753 4.60 3.73 -18.02
N ALA A 754 4.27 4.29 -19.19
CA ALA A 754 3.29 3.72 -20.13
C ALA A 754 3.82 2.46 -20.86
N ASP A 755 4.37 1.52 -20.09
CA ASP A 755 5.11 0.32 -20.49
C ASP A 755 4.48 -0.94 -19.89
N THR A 756 4.91 -2.11 -20.35
CA THR A 756 4.43 -3.41 -19.82
C THR A 756 5.43 -3.95 -18.81
N TYR A 757 4.93 -4.18 -17.59
CA TYR A 757 5.70 -4.72 -16.48
C TYR A 757 5.30 -6.17 -16.23
N ILE A 758 6.27 -7.02 -15.93
CA ILE A 758 6.00 -8.32 -15.29
C ILE A 758 6.06 -8.18 -13.77
N PHE A 759 5.36 -9.06 -13.06
CA PHE A 759 5.47 -9.15 -11.62
C PHE A 759 5.43 -10.59 -11.10
N ALA A 760 6.02 -10.78 -9.94
CA ALA A 760 5.84 -11.96 -9.10
C ALA A 760 5.50 -11.51 -7.67
N ALA A 761 4.42 -12.04 -7.10
CA ALA A 761 3.99 -11.73 -5.75
C ALA A 761 3.78 -12.99 -4.91
N PHE A 762 4.16 -12.94 -3.64
CA PHE A 762 3.94 -14.01 -2.65
C PHE A 762 3.15 -13.48 -1.47
N ALA A 763 2.24 -14.28 -0.95
CA ALA A 763 1.24 -13.85 0.02
C ALA A 763 1.84 -13.66 1.42
N GLU A 764 1.37 -12.60 2.05
CA GLU A 764 1.37 -12.42 3.49
C GLU A 764 0.18 -13.14 4.10
N HIS A 765 -1.00 -12.94 3.50
CA HIS A 765 -2.28 -13.47 3.93
C HIS A 765 -3.21 -13.68 2.73
N PRO A 766 -3.88 -14.84 2.59
CA PRO A 766 -4.92 -15.04 1.59
C PRO A 766 -6.11 -14.09 1.82
N PHE A 767 -6.80 -13.70 0.74
CA PHE A 767 -7.90 -12.73 0.83
C PHE A 767 -9.24 -13.33 1.30
N GLY A 768 -9.44 -14.64 1.20
CA GLY A 768 -10.69 -15.28 1.60
C GLY A 768 -10.71 -16.78 1.29
N GLY A 769 -11.83 -17.42 1.63
CA GLY A 769 -12.04 -18.86 1.52
C GLY A 769 -12.51 -19.46 2.84
N SER A 770 -13.06 -20.68 2.80
CA SER A 770 -13.53 -21.36 4.01
C SER A 770 -12.42 -21.45 5.08
N ASN A 771 -12.71 -20.94 6.29
CA ASN A 771 -11.76 -20.84 7.41
C ASN A 771 -10.53 -19.96 7.16
N VAL A 772 -10.66 -18.96 6.29
CA VAL A 772 -9.69 -17.90 6.07
C VAL A 772 -10.39 -16.56 6.27
N ALA A 773 -9.96 -15.79 7.27
CA ALA A 773 -10.42 -14.41 7.36
C ALA A 773 -9.74 -13.57 6.28
N PRO A 774 -10.46 -12.63 5.65
CA PRO A 774 -9.85 -11.62 4.80
C PRO A 774 -8.76 -10.87 5.56
N CYS A 775 -7.71 -10.48 4.84
CA CYS A 775 -6.50 -9.85 5.35
C CYS A 775 -6.80 -9.06 6.63
N PRO A 776 -6.36 -9.57 7.80
CA PRO A 776 -6.80 -9.00 9.04
C PRO A 776 -6.39 -7.54 9.19
N ALA A 777 -7.14 -6.82 10.03
CA ALA A 777 -6.72 -5.56 10.61
C ALA A 777 -5.39 -5.75 11.35
N ARG A 778 -4.30 -5.67 10.59
CA ARG A 778 -2.94 -5.98 11.02
C ARG A 778 -2.33 -4.90 11.85
#